data_AF-A0A9W7ASQ6-F1
#
_entry.id   AF-A0A9W7ASQ6-F1
#
_cell.length_a   1.000
_cell.length_b   1.000
_cell.length_c   1.000
_cell.angle_alpha   90.00
_cell.angle_beta   90.00
_cell.angle_gamma   90.00
#
_symmetry.space_group_name_H-M   'P 1'
#
loop_
_entity.id
_entity.type
_entity.pdbx_description
1 polymer ?
#
loop_
_entity_poly.entity_id
_entity_poly.type
_entity_poly.pdbx_seq_one_letter_code
_entity_poly.pdbx_strand_id
1 'polypeptide(L)'
;MAHVDTPKGDLDHSNSITGSASTVVSSSTVYPTGTQEGFPKMVDGAGSQDSHTAHYYMECSNKGVCDRKTGECECFDGYDGAACQRASCPNDCSGHGTCKSISALAEGEFNNVYALWDKDASMGCDCDSGYSGADCSSRSCKVGADPLYLDDTIGRTSVFGVHIRASAADVSGTYALKFFDWYGEDYTTGAITGESTFSTSCTQVVAALKALPDNAVSAVSCSGATATAAVGGQLAAVAGGANGVDLQVTFTANPGYLKSLEIVTNLDGDHATLTATNLAAYTSTTVIGENTDYFATKCASMTAKVKSEATWTNTNPGSLGYLDFSGNSDQAAAIKLLKACLGDSDGDATNNVDVFNWDYGALSEYVGGAADPTTFGGVVDTVIGTYPHAIKTVPTAATAGGWATTATAGAGGQFHLVWFDSSNTGKEFRVANLPKTGGTGGCTNCDYAGTGNLAANLAEESHVFTTDGVVQQLGLDKTVGAQTDNDSFDTGQNETRVVAYFNQFSNTLYTNIDASCESGAAALMNCVEKGDKLFVVDGCWGAGTIGSFFGGQTRSCAAEANANLNTGHLYTVNRIYKKPFTANTGLWNADSTTKYADQFVIQVDHNIAWDGSTKDAPAITKTVDVNDDSTASGIVVLFKFTAATTGNYEYVSSCSNRGSCDGETGLCSCFKGYTGDNCSTQSALAV
;
A
#
# COMPACT_ATOMS: atom_id res chain seq x y z
N MET A 1 -17.66 28.04 -3.45
CA MET A 1 -17.54 27.13 -4.61
C MET A 1 -17.84 27.94 -5.86
N ALA A 2 -16.80 28.46 -6.51
CA ALA A 2 -16.90 29.25 -7.73
C ALA A 2 -16.87 28.28 -8.93
N HIS A 3 -18.04 27.96 -9.50
CA HIS A 3 -18.08 27.13 -10.70
C HIS A 3 -17.65 27.95 -11.92
N VAL A 4 -16.80 27.32 -12.74
CA VAL A 4 -16.02 27.95 -13.80
C VAL A 4 -16.83 28.18 -15.09
N ASP A 5 -18.14 28.01 -15.05
CA ASP A 5 -19.06 28.59 -16.02
C ASP A 5 -19.91 29.62 -15.28
N THR A 6 -19.75 30.92 -15.58
CA THR A 6 -20.72 31.93 -15.12
C THR A 6 -21.43 32.56 -16.32
N PRO A 7 -22.72 32.94 -16.17
CA PRO A 7 -23.41 33.74 -17.17
C PRO A 7 -22.65 35.04 -17.48
N LYS A 8 -22.88 35.62 -18.66
CA LYS A 8 -22.30 36.90 -19.10
C LYS A 8 -22.80 38.11 -18.29
N GLY A 9 -23.74 37.89 -17.38
CA GLY A 9 -24.34 38.91 -16.54
C GLY A 9 -25.58 39.55 -17.17
N ASP A 10 -26.24 40.42 -16.41
CA ASP A 10 -27.42 41.18 -16.83
C ASP A 10 -26.97 42.31 -17.77
N LEU A 11 -26.95 42.02 -19.08
CA LEU A 11 -26.47 42.94 -20.11
C LEU A 11 -27.56 43.94 -20.53
N ASP A 12 -28.84 43.63 -20.27
CA ASP A 12 -29.97 44.51 -20.57
C ASP A 12 -30.50 45.31 -19.36
N HIS A 13 -29.90 45.11 -18.19
CA HIS A 13 -30.22 45.78 -16.92
C HIS A 13 -31.66 45.49 -16.44
N SER A 14 -32.19 44.31 -16.73
CA SER A 14 -33.54 43.88 -16.32
C SER A 14 -33.62 43.37 -14.87
N ASN A 15 -32.50 43.31 -14.15
CA ASN A 15 -32.32 42.64 -12.86
C ASN A 15 -32.65 41.13 -12.89
N SER A 16 -32.56 40.50 -14.07
CA SER A 16 -32.77 39.06 -14.23
C SER A 16 -31.86 38.52 -15.34
N ILE A 17 -31.27 37.35 -15.13
CA ILE A 17 -30.47 36.70 -16.19
C ILE A 17 -31.41 35.97 -17.13
N THR A 18 -31.59 36.49 -18.33
CA THR A 18 -32.32 35.78 -19.38
C THR A 18 -31.56 34.54 -19.86
N GLY A 19 -32.30 33.44 -20.09
CA GLY A 19 -31.71 32.16 -20.47
C GLY A 19 -30.93 32.23 -21.79
N SER A 20 -30.05 31.24 -22.03
CA SER A 20 -29.19 31.14 -23.23
C SER A 20 -29.97 31.15 -24.56
N ALA A 21 -31.29 30.95 -24.51
CA ALA A 21 -32.17 31.03 -25.67
C ALA A 21 -32.39 32.43 -26.23
N SER A 22 -32.22 33.47 -25.41
CA SER A 22 -32.68 34.83 -25.70
C SER A 22 -31.53 35.79 -25.97
N THR A 23 -31.56 36.46 -27.14
CA THR A 23 -30.64 37.55 -27.45
C THR A 23 -31.13 38.83 -26.80
N VAL A 24 -30.33 39.41 -25.90
CA VAL A 24 -30.69 40.61 -25.12
C VAL A 24 -30.11 41.90 -25.65
N VAL A 25 -28.96 41.83 -26.32
CA VAL A 25 -28.31 42.98 -26.94
C VAL A 25 -27.97 42.58 -28.35
N SER A 26 -28.43 43.33 -29.35
CA SER A 26 -28.12 43.12 -30.76
C SER A 26 -27.90 44.45 -31.47
N SER A 27 -27.26 44.42 -32.65
CA SER A 27 -26.96 45.61 -33.44
C SER A 27 -26.13 46.67 -32.70
N SER A 28 -25.37 46.28 -31.67
CA SER A 28 -24.42 47.18 -31.01
C SER A 28 -23.06 47.12 -31.70
N THR A 29 -22.23 48.14 -31.50
CA THR A 29 -20.86 48.16 -32.01
C THR A 29 -20.03 46.96 -31.50
N VAL A 30 -20.34 46.46 -30.30
CA VAL A 30 -19.64 45.33 -29.66
C VAL A 30 -20.28 43.99 -30.01
N TYR A 31 -21.60 43.92 -30.20
CA TYR A 31 -22.35 42.70 -30.52
C TYR A 31 -23.26 42.92 -31.74
N PRO A 32 -22.70 43.04 -32.96
CA PRO A 32 -23.47 43.35 -34.17
C PRO A 32 -24.51 42.28 -34.49
N THR A 33 -24.20 41.01 -34.19
CA THR A 33 -25.03 39.83 -34.45
C THR A 33 -25.86 39.37 -33.25
N GLY A 34 -25.77 40.06 -32.11
CA GLY A 34 -26.47 39.66 -30.89
C GLY A 34 -25.59 38.97 -29.85
N THR A 35 -25.92 39.14 -28.57
CA THR A 35 -25.41 38.36 -27.42
C THR A 35 -26.53 38.03 -26.43
N GLN A 36 -26.29 37.03 -25.56
CA GLN A 36 -27.18 36.57 -24.50
C GLN A 36 -26.58 36.86 -23.10
N GLU A 37 -27.39 36.77 -22.04
CA GLU A 37 -26.96 36.97 -20.64
C GLU A 37 -26.56 35.66 -19.97
N GLY A 38 -27.29 34.57 -20.28
CA GLY A 38 -26.96 33.22 -19.84
C GLY A 38 -25.66 32.67 -20.43
N PHE A 39 -25.41 31.38 -20.18
CA PHE A 39 -24.27 30.67 -20.78
C PHE A 39 -24.28 30.80 -22.31
N PRO A 40 -23.12 30.94 -22.96
CA PRO A 40 -23.04 30.98 -24.42
C PRO A 40 -23.80 29.79 -25.00
N LYS A 41 -24.71 30.03 -25.96
CA LYS A 41 -25.15 28.93 -26.81
C LYS A 41 -23.90 28.43 -27.52
N MET A 42 -23.60 27.16 -27.30
CA MET A 42 -22.55 26.39 -27.96
C MET A 42 -22.85 26.26 -29.45
N VAL A 43 -23.00 27.39 -30.15
CA VAL A 43 -23.36 27.49 -31.56
C VAL A 43 -22.62 28.65 -32.24
N ASP A 44 -22.17 28.44 -33.47
CA ASP A 44 -21.57 29.49 -34.29
C ASP A 44 -22.61 30.47 -34.86
N GLY A 45 -22.15 31.50 -35.58
CA GLY A 45 -23.02 32.49 -36.25
C GLY A 45 -23.92 31.91 -37.36
N ALA A 46 -23.75 30.63 -37.73
CA ALA A 46 -24.60 29.90 -38.65
C ALA A 46 -25.58 28.94 -37.94
N GLY A 47 -25.54 28.87 -36.60
CA GLY A 47 -26.40 28.00 -35.79
C GLY A 47 -25.92 26.56 -35.65
N SER A 48 -24.70 26.25 -36.08
CA SER A 48 -24.09 24.92 -35.91
C SER A 48 -23.56 24.78 -34.50
N GLN A 49 -23.78 23.63 -33.84
CA GLN A 49 -23.24 23.41 -32.49
C GLN A 49 -21.71 23.42 -32.51
N ASP A 50 -21.11 24.29 -31.70
CA ASP A 50 -19.67 24.41 -31.50
C ASP A 50 -19.32 23.87 -30.11
N SER A 51 -18.62 22.73 -30.06
CA SER A 51 -18.12 22.16 -28.82
C SER A 51 -17.00 23.06 -28.27
N HIS A 52 -17.09 23.49 -27.00
CA HIS A 52 -16.14 24.34 -26.24
C HIS A 52 -16.32 25.88 -26.28
N THR A 53 -17.45 26.45 -26.72
CA THR A 53 -17.66 27.92 -26.63
C THR A 53 -17.76 28.50 -25.21
N ALA A 54 -17.97 27.67 -24.19
CA ALA A 54 -17.99 28.10 -22.79
C ALA A 54 -16.63 28.63 -22.30
N HIS A 55 -15.53 28.31 -23.01
CA HIS A 55 -14.16 28.71 -22.68
C HIS A 55 -13.58 29.79 -23.59
N TYR A 56 -14.42 30.57 -24.29
CA TYR A 56 -13.92 31.67 -25.11
C TYR A 56 -13.15 32.68 -24.26
N TYR A 57 -12.01 33.15 -24.79
CA TYR A 57 -11.25 34.24 -24.19
C TYR A 57 -12.14 35.48 -24.04
N MET A 58 -12.22 36.00 -22.83
CA MET A 58 -12.95 37.21 -22.49
C MET A 58 -12.05 38.19 -21.74
N GLU A 59 -12.31 39.49 -21.88
CA GLU A 59 -11.63 40.53 -21.09
C GLU A 59 -11.85 40.22 -19.58
N CYS A 60 -10.75 40.16 -18.82
CA CYS A 60 -10.74 39.75 -17.41
C CYS A 60 -11.46 38.42 -17.12
N SER A 61 -11.39 37.46 -18.06
CA SER A 61 -12.00 36.12 -17.97
C SER A 61 -13.51 36.14 -17.73
N ASN A 62 -14.17 37.27 -18.01
CA ASN A 62 -15.56 37.53 -17.63
C ASN A 62 -15.81 37.40 -16.11
N LYS A 63 -14.77 37.59 -15.30
CA LYS A 63 -14.75 37.48 -13.82
C LYS A 63 -14.18 38.73 -13.15
N GLY A 64 -14.17 39.84 -13.87
CA GLY A 64 -13.72 41.12 -13.35
C GLY A 64 -14.00 42.24 -14.33
N VAL A 65 -13.77 43.48 -13.87
CA VAL A 65 -13.91 44.70 -14.67
C VAL A 65 -12.52 45.22 -15.01
N CYS A 66 -12.26 45.50 -16.27
CA CYS A 66 -11.00 46.09 -16.73
C CYS A 66 -10.96 47.58 -16.39
N ASP A 67 -10.02 48.01 -15.53
CA ASP A 67 -9.72 49.44 -15.38
C ASP A 67 -8.97 49.91 -16.63
N ARG A 68 -9.68 50.64 -17.48
CA ARG A 68 -9.14 51.16 -18.74
C ARG A 68 -8.02 52.19 -18.58
N LYS A 69 -7.75 52.69 -17.37
CA LYS A 69 -6.63 53.61 -17.11
C LYS A 69 -5.34 52.87 -16.83
N THR A 70 -5.39 51.77 -16.09
CA THR A 70 -4.21 50.98 -15.69
C THR A 70 -3.97 49.79 -16.61
N GLY A 71 -5.04 49.26 -17.23
CA GLY A 71 -5.02 48.01 -17.98
C GLY A 71 -5.09 46.77 -17.08
N GLU A 72 -5.39 46.94 -15.79
CA GLU A 72 -5.51 45.86 -14.81
C GLU A 72 -6.97 45.43 -14.62
N CYS A 73 -7.17 44.19 -14.21
CA CYS A 73 -8.49 43.64 -13.94
C CYS A 73 -8.83 43.73 -12.44
N GLU A 74 -9.97 44.33 -12.13
CA GLU A 74 -10.59 44.28 -10.80
C GLU A 74 -11.49 43.03 -10.73
N CYS A 75 -11.03 41.98 -10.05
CA CYS A 75 -11.74 40.71 -10.00
C CYS A 75 -12.98 40.74 -9.11
N PHE A 76 -14.00 39.98 -9.52
CA PHE A 76 -15.18 39.71 -8.70
C PHE A 76 -14.83 38.77 -7.55
N ASP A 77 -15.62 38.84 -6.48
CA ASP A 77 -15.43 38.02 -5.29
C ASP A 77 -15.27 36.53 -5.61
N GLY A 78 -14.21 35.93 -5.07
CA GLY A 78 -13.88 34.52 -5.29
C GLY A 78 -13.09 34.23 -6.56
N TYR A 79 -12.56 35.26 -7.25
CA TYR A 79 -11.64 35.12 -8.37
C TYR A 79 -10.38 35.95 -8.18
N ASP A 80 -9.25 35.40 -8.63
CA ASP A 80 -7.93 36.01 -8.51
C ASP A 80 -7.10 35.87 -9.79
N GLY A 81 -5.96 36.55 -9.78
CA GLY A 81 -4.99 36.56 -10.88
C GLY A 81 -5.10 37.78 -11.76
N ALA A 82 -4.06 38.03 -12.56
CA ALA A 82 -3.96 39.22 -13.40
C ALA A 82 -5.13 39.38 -14.41
N ALA A 83 -5.83 38.29 -14.72
CA ALA A 83 -6.99 38.29 -15.60
C ALA A 83 -8.24 37.69 -14.92
N CYS A 84 -8.26 37.55 -13.59
CA CYS A 84 -9.36 36.91 -12.82
C CYS A 84 -9.68 35.48 -13.27
N GLN A 85 -8.66 34.78 -13.78
CA GLN A 85 -8.82 33.52 -14.53
C GLN A 85 -8.94 32.28 -13.65
N ARG A 86 -8.69 32.39 -12.34
CA ARG A 86 -8.72 31.27 -11.40
C ARG A 86 -9.59 31.62 -10.20
N ALA A 87 -10.16 30.62 -9.56
CA ALA A 87 -10.84 30.79 -8.30
C ALA A 87 -9.86 31.27 -7.21
N SER A 88 -10.31 32.12 -6.30
CA SER A 88 -9.57 32.44 -5.08
C SER A 88 -9.53 31.22 -4.15
N CYS A 89 -8.42 31.02 -3.44
CA CYS A 89 -8.42 30.07 -2.35
C CYS A 89 -9.32 30.58 -1.21
N PRO A 90 -10.12 29.70 -0.57
CA PRO A 90 -10.94 30.07 0.58
C PRO A 90 -10.10 30.76 1.67
N ASN A 91 -10.52 31.96 2.11
CA ASN A 91 -9.88 32.77 3.15
C ASN A 91 -8.36 32.95 3.00
N ASP A 92 -7.82 32.91 1.77
CA ASP A 92 -6.38 32.92 1.51
C ASP A 92 -5.62 31.86 2.32
N CYS A 93 -6.22 30.67 2.43
CA CYS A 93 -5.72 29.55 3.25
C CYS A 93 -5.47 29.92 4.72
N SER A 94 -6.17 30.94 5.22
CA SER A 94 -6.11 31.45 6.59
C SER A 94 -4.69 31.78 7.10
N GLY A 95 -3.73 31.98 6.20
CA GLY A 95 -2.31 32.14 6.53
C GLY A 95 -1.62 30.87 7.08
N HIS A 96 -2.24 29.70 6.91
CA HIS A 96 -1.79 28.39 7.40
C HIS A 96 -1.74 27.35 6.27
N GLY A 97 -1.48 27.81 5.06
CA GLY A 97 -1.33 26.97 3.90
C GLY A 97 -0.95 27.76 2.66
N THR A 98 -0.60 27.03 1.61
CA THR A 98 -0.25 27.60 0.32
C THR A 98 -1.39 27.38 -0.68
N CYS A 99 -1.85 28.45 -1.32
CA CYS A 99 -2.84 28.36 -2.39
C CYS A 99 -2.21 27.73 -3.64
N LYS A 100 -2.71 26.56 -4.05
CA LYS A 100 -2.21 25.79 -5.21
C LYS A 100 -3.35 25.47 -6.17
N SER A 101 -3.03 25.29 -7.44
CA SER A 101 -3.98 24.74 -8.40
C SER A 101 -4.27 23.27 -8.06
N ILE A 102 -5.44 22.78 -8.46
CA ILE A 102 -5.77 21.37 -8.23
C ILE A 102 -4.78 20.42 -8.95
N SER A 103 -4.20 20.85 -10.08
CA SER A 103 -3.08 20.16 -10.74
C SER A 103 -1.85 20.03 -9.84
N ALA A 104 -1.43 21.12 -9.20
CA ALA A 104 -0.27 21.14 -8.33
C ALA A 104 -0.51 20.40 -7.00
N LEU A 105 -1.75 20.43 -6.48
CA LEU A 105 -2.15 19.61 -5.32
C LEU A 105 -2.07 18.12 -5.66
N ALA A 106 -2.64 17.71 -6.80
CA ALA A 106 -2.55 16.33 -7.25
C ALA A 106 -1.09 15.89 -7.47
N GLU A 107 -0.26 16.75 -8.07
CA GLU A 107 1.17 16.46 -8.26
C GLU A 107 1.92 16.35 -6.92
N GLY A 108 1.60 17.18 -5.94
CA GLY A 108 2.13 17.08 -4.59
C GLY A 108 1.83 15.74 -3.91
N GLU A 109 0.69 15.14 -4.23
CA GLU A 109 0.31 13.81 -3.77
C GLU A 109 0.85 12.71 -4.71
N PHE A 110 2.09 12.28 -4.50
CA PHE A 110 2.71 11.16 -5.25
C PHE A 110 2.77 11.35 -6.77
N ASN A 111 2.95 12.60 -7.23
CA ASN A 111 3.00 13.00 -8.63
C ASN A 111 1.69 12.72 -9.39
N ASN A 112 0.56 12.53 -8.72
CA ASN A 112 -0.71 12.23 -9.39
C ASN A 112 -1.07 13.30 -10.44
N VAL A 113 -1.75 12.89 -11.50
CA VAL A 113 -2.07 13.77 -12.63
C VAL A 113 -3.56 14.06 -12.64
N TYR A 114 -3.91 15.32 -12.40
CA TYR A 114 -5.28 15.81 -12.61
C TYR A 114 -5.38 16.39 -14.03
N ALA A 115 -6.05 15.65 -14.93
CA ALA A 115 -6.11 15.97 -16.36
C ALA A 115 -7.44 16.60 -16.81
N LEU A 116 -8.34 16.94 -15.88
CA LEU A 116 -9.58 17.63 -16.24
C LEU A 116 -9.32 19.10 -16.58
N TRP A 117 -10.29 19.71 -17.24
CA TRP A 117 -10.16 21.01 -17.88
C TRP A 117 -9.89 22.17 -16.89
N ASP A 118 -10.33 22.04 -15.65
CA ASP A 118 -10.24 23.05 -14.60
C ASP A 118 -8.95 22.95 -13.78
N LYS A 119 -8.00 22.11 -14.21
CA LYS A 119 -6.77 21.77 -13.47
C LYS A 119 -5.95 22.98 -12.98
N ASP A 120 -5.98 24.10 -13.70
CA ASP A 120 -5.24 25.33 -13.37
C ASP A 120 -6.17 26.50 -12.95
N ALA A 121 -7.49 26.29 -13.00
CA ALA A 121 -8.50 27.30 -12.66
C ALA A 121 -9.13 27.04 -11.28
N SER A 122 -9.30 25.77 -10.92
CA SER A 122 -9.69 25.32 -9.60
C SER A 122 -8.49 25.40 -8.66
N MET A 123 -8.65 26.17 -7.58
CA MET A 123 -7.62 26.37 -6.56
C MET A 123 -8.07 25.72 -5.25
N GLY A 124 -7.09 25.23 -4.49
CA GLY A 124 -7.28 24.68 -3.15
C GLY A 124 -6.09 25.02 -2.26
N CYS A 125 -6.28 24.84 -0.96
CA CYS A 125 -5.24 25.09 0.02
C CYS A 125 -4.47 23.81 0.33
N ASP A 126 -3.14 23.88 0.18
CA ASP A 126 -2.21 22.91 0.74
C ASP A 126 -1.86 23.36 2.16
N CYS A 127 -2.47 22.75 3.16
CA CYS A 127 -2.34 23.20 4.55
C CYS A 127 -0.98 22.87 5.14
N ASP A 128 -0.47 23.78 5.95
CA ASP A 128 0.69 23.53 6.79
C ASP A 128 0.39 22.41 7.80
N SER A 129 1.42 21.67 8.22
CA SER A 129 1.26 20.60 9.21
C SER A 129 0.50 21.08 10.45
N GLY A 130 -0.43 20.23 10.92
CA GLY A 130 -1.27 20.53 12.07
C GLY A 130 -2.46 21.44 11.75
N TYR A 131 -2.64 21.87 10.49
CA TYR A 131 -3.82 22.57 10.01
C TYR A 131 -4.57 21.76 8.96
N SER A 132 -5.88 21.99 8.87
CA SER A 132 -6.80 21.18 8.09
C SER A 132 -8.04 21.99 7.70
N GLY A 133 -8.90 21.38 6.88
CA GLY A 133 -10.08 22.02 6.32
C GLY A 133 -9.81 22.67 4.97
N ALA A 134 -10.88 23.12 4.31
CA ALA A 134 -10.80 23.66 2.95
C ALA A 134 -10.01 24.98 2.85
N ASP A 135 -9.85 25.70 3.96
CA ASP A 135 -9.17 26.99 4.07
C ASP A 135 -8.05 26.99 5.13
N CYS A 136 -7.65 25.81 5.62
CA CYS A 136 -6.63 25.63 6.65
C CYS A 136 -6.89 26.39 7.98
N SER A 137 -8.13 26.77 8.26
CA SER A 137 -8.48 27.45 9.52
C SER A 137 -8.53 26.50 10.73
N SER A 138 -8.71 25.20 10.50
CA SER A 138 -8.95 24.22 11.57
C SER A 138 -7.66 23.52 11.99
N ARG A 139 -7.28 23.64 13.27
CA ARG A 139 -6.17 22.88 13.85
C ARG A 139 -6.53 21.42 14.03
N SER A 140 -5.58 20.56 13.68
CA SER A 140 -5.63 19.14 13.93
C SER A 140 -5.26 18.85 15.39
N CYS A 141 -6.12 18.14 16.12
CA CYS A 141 -5.82 17.74 17.49
C CYS A 141 -4.92 16.52 17.55
N LYS A 142 -4.15 16.43 18.64
CA LYS A 142 -3.25 15.29 18.91
C LYS A 142 -3.98 13.95 18.78
N VAL A 143 -3.32 13.01 18.13
CA VAL A 143 -3.81 11.64 17.96
C VAL A 143 -3.26 10.72 19.03
N GLY A 144 -3.96 9.62 19.27
CA GLY A 144 -3.51 8.58 20.18
C GLY A 144 -4.30 7.30 20.01
N ALA A 145 -3.79 6.22 20.60
CA ALA A 145 -4.50 4.96 20.66
C ALA A 145 -5.64 5.04 21.68
N ASP A 146 -6.80 4.55 21.28
CA ASP A 146 -7.95 4.36 22.15
C ASP A 146 -7.62 3.34 23.25
N PRO A 147 -7.62 3.74 24.54
CA PRO A 147 -7.29 2.84 25.65
C PRO A 147 -8.30 1.72 25.88
N LEU A 148 -9.50 1.77 25.28
CA LEU A 148 -10.45 0.65 25.32
C LEU A 148 -10.39 -0.22 24.06
N TYR A 149 -9.45 0.04 23.15
CA TYR A 149 -9.20 -0.91 22.09
C TYR A 149 -8.59 -2.18 22.71
N LEU A 150 -9.46 -3.18 22.88
CA LEU A 150 -9.16 -4.47 23.46
C LEU A 150 -8.98 -5.49 22.32
N ASP A 151 -7.97 -5.28 21.47
CA ASP A 151 -7.30 -6.43 20.85
C ASP A 151 -6.36 -6.97 21.94
N ASP A 152 -6.45 -8.26 22.27
CA ASP A 152 -5.89 -8.88 23.48
C ASP A 152 -4.37 -8.70 23.67
N THR A 153 -3.68 -8.03 22.75
CA THR A 153 -2.25 -7.70 22.82
C THR A 153 -1.89 -6.54 21.87
N ILE A 154 -1.99 -5.28 22.33
CA ILE A 154 -1.38 -4.03 21.75
C ILE A 154 -1.76 -3.71 20.29
N GLY A 155 -2.27 -2.50 20.03
CA GLY A 155 -2.52 -2.01 18.67
C GLY A 155 -1.30 -2.09 17.73
N ARG A 156 -1.56 -2.28 16.44
CA ARG A 156 -0.53 -2.50 15.42
C ARG A 156 0.35 -1.26 15.24
N THR A 157 1.63 -1.38 15.60
CA THR A 157 2.59 -0.27 15.51
C THR A 157 3.52 -0.44 14.31
N SER A 158 3.93 0.69 13.72
CA SER A 158 4.84 0.66 12.58
C SER A 158 6.24 0.17 13.00
N VAL A 159 6.80 -0.73 12.20
CA VAL A 159 8.16 -1.26 12.35
C VAL A 159 8.90 -1.09 11.03
N PHE A 160 9.92 -0.23 11.05
CA PHE A 160 10.74 0.06 9.88
C PHE A 160 12.09 -0.65 9.98
N GLY A 161 12.51 -1.26 8.88
CA GLY A 161 13.87 -1.73 8.69
C GLY A 161 14.77 -0.58 8.25
N VAL A 162 15.89 -0.37 8.93
CA VAL A 162 16.96 0.56 8.50
C VAL A 162 18.18 -0.29 8.18
N HIS A 163 18.58 -0.29 6.92
CA HIS A 163 19.65 -1.13 6.40
C HIS A 163 20.81 -0.25 5.94
N ILE A 164 21.96 -0.43 6.57
CA ILE A 164 23.21 0.21 6.16
C ILE A 164 24.20 -0.91 5.90
N ARG A 165 24.45 -1.26 4.63
CA ARG A 165 25.27 -2.40 4.23
C ARG A 165 26.42 -1.97 3.33
N ALA A 166 27.53 -2.68 3.41
CA ALA A 166 28.72 -2.48 2.60
C ALA A 166 29.35 -3.82 2.24
N SER A 167 30.25 -3.83 1.26
CA SER A 167 30.98 -5.05 0.89
C SER A 167 32.15 -5.39 1.84
N ALA A 168 32.51 -4.48 2.75
CA ALA A 168 33.55 -4.63 3.76
C ALA A 168 33.21 -3.86 5.06
N ALA A 169 34.01 -4.07 6.11
CA ALA A 169 33.85 -3.42 7.42
C ALA A 169 34.42 -1.99 7.46
N ASP A 170 33.97 -1.12 6.56
CA ASP A 170 34.48 0.25 6.38
C ASP A 170 33.40 1.35 6.40
N VAL A 171 32.19 1.05 6.88
CA VAL A 171 31.13 2.06 7.03
C VAL A 171 31.63 3.17 7.95
N SER A 172 31.71 4.38 7.41
CA SER A 172 32.24 5.54 8.12
C SER A 172 31.51 6.83 7.70
N GLY A 173 31.68 7.89 8.49
CA GLY A 173 30.98 9.15 8.28
C GLY A 173 29.63 9.18 9.00
N THR A 174 28.67 9.93 8.48
CA THR A 174 27.39 10.21 9.16
C THR A 174 26.20 10.20 8.23
N TYR A 175 25.04 9.83 8.78
CA TYR A 175 23.73 9.92 8.14
C TYR A 175 22.70 10.47 9.13
N ALA A 176 21.51 10.84 8.66
CA ALA A 176 20.37 11.16 9.53
C ALA A 176 19.16 10.36 9.09
N LEU A 177 18.17 10.25 9.97
CA LEU A 177 16.87 9.69 9.66
C LEU A 177 15.86 10.83 9.55
N LYS A 178 15.04 10.80 8.51
CA LYS A 178 13.85 11.63 8.42
C LYS A 178 12.65 10.81 8.86
N PHE A 179 12.04 11.25 9.94
CA PHE A 179 10.82 10.71 10.53
C PHE A 179 9.63 11.55 10.08
N PHE A 180 8.50 10.93 9.80
CA PHE A 180 7.26 11.64 9.50
C PHE A 180 6.27 11.36 10.62
N ASP A 181 5.67 12.41 11.18
CA ASP A 181 4.60 12.24 12.14
C ASP A 181 3.26 11.89 11.46
N TRP A 182 2.21 11.80 12.27
CA TRP A 182 0.87 11.49 11.79
C TRP A 182 0.32 12.50 10.77
N TYR A 183 0.67 13.78 10.91
CA TYR A 183 0.20 14.84 10.02
C TYR A 183 1.09 14.98 8.78
N GLY A 184 2.13 14.17 8.67
CA GLY A 184 3.07 14.15 7.55
C GLY A 184 4.21 15.15 7.71
N GLU A 185 4.36 15.80 8.86
CA GLU A 185 5.48 16.69 9.14
C GLU A 185 6.77 15.88 9.26
N ASP A 186 7.80 16.36 8.58
CA ASP A 186 9.08 15.69 8.58
C ASP A 186 10.05 16.27 9.61
N TYR A 187 10.65 15.36 10.38
CA TYR A 187 11.61 15.65 11.42
C TYR A 187 12.91 14.94 11.07
N THR A 188 13.97 15.71 10.83
CA THR A 188 15.29 15.14 10.56
C THR A 188 16.08 15.05 11.85
N THR A 189 16.61 13.85 12.16
CA THR A 189 17.44 13.65 13.35
C THR A 189 18.76 14.41 13.26
N GLY A 190 19.43 14.60 14.41
CA GLY A 190 20.85 14.92 14.42
C GLY A 190 21.69 13.85 13.70
N ALA A 191 22.95 14.18 13.38
CA ALA A 191 23.86 13.27 12.70
C ALA A 191 24.11 11.98 13.52
N ILE A 192 23.95 10.84 12.87
CA ILE A 192 24.18 9.50 13.37
C ILE A 192 25.45 8.97 12.70
N THR A 193 26.41 8.49 13.48
CA THR A 193 27.66 7.92 12.95
C THR A 193 27.39 6.58 12.28
N GLY A 194 27.95 6.37 11.09
CA GLY A 194 27.94 5.08 10.40
C GLY A 194 28.77 4.06 11.16
N GLU A 195 28.18 2.90 11.47
CA GLU A 195 28.78 1.85 12.29
C GLU A 195 28.44 0.46 11.72
N SER A 196 29.35 -0.51 11.87
CA SER A 196 29.09 -1.93 11.54
C SER A 196 28.67 -2.77 12.76
N THR A 197 28.64 -2.17 13.95
CA THR A 197 28.24 -2.84 15.20
C THR A 197 26.79 -2.51 15.54
N PHE A 198 25.94 -3.55 15.59
CA PHE A 198 24.51 -3.41 15.88
C PHE A 198 24.22 -2.65 17.19
N SER A 199 24.81 -3.05 18.32
CA SER A 199 24.49 -2.48 19.62
C SER A 199 24.78 -0.97 19.70
N THR A 200 25.89 -0.54 19.08
CA THR A 200 26.29 0.87 18.98
C THR A 200 25.31 1.64 18.11
N SER A 201 25.07 1.17 16.89
CA SER A 201 24.17 1.82 15.93
C SER A 201 22.74 1.92 16.47
N CYS A 202 22.23 0.86 17.09
CA CYS A 202 20.91 0.80 17.70
C CYS A 202 20.75 1.83 18.84
N THR A 203 21.79 1.99 19.67
CA THR A 203 21.80 3.01 20.74
C THR A 203 21.77 4.43 20.16
N GLN A 204 22.55 4.69 19.11
CA GLN A 204 22.60 5.99 18.45
C GLN A 204 21.29 6.35 17.77
N VAL A 205 20.68 5.41 17.03
CA VAL A 205 19.39 5.61 16.35
C VAL A 205 18.28 5.90 17.34
N VAL A 206 18.17 5.12 18.43
CA VAL A 206 17.16 5.37 19.47
C VAL A 206 17.36 6.74 20.14
N ALA A 207 18.61 7.10 20.44
CA ALA A 207 18.91 8.41 21.04
C ALA A 207 18.58 9.56 20.08
N ALA A 208 18.92 9.44 18.80
CA ALA A 208 18.70 10.45 17.77
C ALA A 208 17.20 10.69 17.51
N LEU A 209 16.39 9.62 17.45
CA LEU A 209 14.94 9.72 17.29
C LEU A 209 14.25 10.35 18.50
N LYS A 210 14.66 9.98 19.72
CA LYS A 210 14.13 10.59 20.96
C LYS A 210 14.54 12.05 21.16
N ALA A 211 15.58 12.51 20.47
CA ALA A 211 16.05 13.88 20.53
C ALA A 211 15.36 14.81 19.52
N LEU A 212 14.44 14.30 18.70
CA LEU A 212 13.62 15.12 17.82
C LEU A 212 12.80 16.15 18.62
N PRO A 213 12.58 17.36 18.07
CA PRO A 213 11.84 18.41 18.74
C PRO A 213 10.38 18.01 19.02
N ASP A 214 9.73 18.78 19.89
CA ASP A 214 8.31 18.64 20.25
C ASP A 214 7.86 17.26 20.75
N ASN A 215 8.82 16.44 21.17
CA ASN A 215 8.61 15.04 21.52
C ASN A 215 7.93 14.25 20.39
N ALA A 216 8.27 14.55 19.13
CA ALA A 216 7.73 13.88 17.95
C ALA A 216 7.83 12.35 18.03
N VAL A 217 8.86 11.83 18.71
CA VAL A 217 9.00 10.41 19.06
C VAL A 217 9.24 10.27 20.56
N SER A 218 8.21 9.89 21.31
CA SER A 218 8.27 9.77 22.78
C SER A 218 8.80 8.40 23.25
N ALA A 219 8.49 7.32 22.52
CA ALA A 219 9.03 5.99 22.78
C ALA A 219 9.27 5.20 21.50
N VAL A 220 10.50 4.72 21.36
CA VAL A 220 10.98 3.89 20.25
C VAL A 220 11.91 2.82 20.81
N SER A 221 11.83 1.62 20.24
CA SER A 221 12.74 0.52 20.51
C SER A 221 13.46 0.10 19.23
N CYS A 222 14.59 -0.57 19.38
CA CYS A 222 15.38 -1.06 18.27
C CYS A 222 15.83 -2.49 18.55
N SER A 223 15.74 -3.33 17.53
CA SER A 223 16.22 -4.71 17.48
C SER A 223 16.94 -4.93 16.15
N GLY A 224 17.61 -6.08 15.96
CA GLY A 224 18.32 -6.35 14.71
C GLY A 224 19.63 -7.10 14.92
N ALA A 225 20.53 -6.98 13.94
CA ALA A 225 21.82 -7.67 13.94
C ALA A 225 22.88 -6.91 13.12
N THR A 226 24.15 -7.22 13.39
CA THR A 226 25.25 -6.84 12.48
C THR A 226 25.10 -7.64 11.20
N ALA A 227 25.11 -6.94 10.06
CA ALA A 227 25.00 -7.56 8.75
C ALA A 227 26.32 -8.25 8.37
N THR A 228 26.24 -9.50 7.94
CA THR A 228 27.41 -10.32 7.55
C THR A 228 27.41 -10.70 6.07
N ALA A 229 26.28 -10.55 5.36
CA ALA A 229 26.12 -10.88 3.95
C ALA A 229 26.10 -9.61 3.06
N ALA A 230 26.57 -9.75 1.82
CA ALA A 230 26.35 -8.75 0.77
C ALA A 230 24.85 -8.62 0.46
N VAL A 231 24.46 -7.44 0.00
CA VAL A 231 23.15 -7.18 -0.62
C VAL A 231 23.19 -7.65 -2.08
N GLY A 232 22.08 -8.14 -2.63
CA GLY A 232 21.95 -8.41 -4.06
C GLY A 232 22.34 -7.18 -4.90
N GLY A 233 23.22 -7.36 -5.89
CA GLY A 233 23.81 -6.28 -6.69
C GLY A 233 25.12 -5.70 -6.15
N GLN A 234 25.67 -6.24 -5.06
CA GLN A 234 27.03 -5.90 -4.59
C GLN A 234 28.03 -7.00 -4.97
N LEU A 235 29.29 -6.61 -5.24
CA LEU A 235 30.42 -7.55 -5.27
C LEU A 235 30.41 -8.42 -4.00
N ALA A 236 30.74 -9.71 -4.13
CA ALA A 236 30.74 -10.67 -3.04
C ALA A 236 31.35 -10.07 -1.75
N ALA A 237 30.56 -10.05 -0.67
CA ALA A 237 31.00 -9.53 0.62
C ALA A 237 32.29 -10.21 1.08
N VAL A 238 33.16 -9.46 1.76
CA VAL A 238 34.31 -10.06 2.45
C VAL A 238 33.79 -11.07 3.47
N ALA A 239 34.04 -12.35 3.22
CA ALA A 239 33.59 -13.44 4.06
C ALA A 239 34.09 -13.27 5.50
N GLY A 240 33.17 -13.26 6.47
CA GLY A 240 33.47 -13.10 7.89
C GLY A 240 33.68 -11.65 8.37
N GLY A 241 33.45 -10.65 7.53
CA GLY A 241 33.49 -9.23 7.90
C GLY A 241 32.18 -8.72 8.54
N ALA A 242 32.27 -7.70 9.39
CA ALA A 242 31.12 -6.92 9.84
C ALA A 242 30.73 -5.91 8.74
N ASN A 243 29.83 -6.33 7.86
CA ASN A 243 29.53 -5.69 6.57
C ASN A 243 28.39 -4.66 6.67
N GLY A 244 28.12 -4.13 7.87
CA GLY A 244 27.08 -3.14 8.15
C GLY A 244 26.11 -3.55 9.25
N VAL A 245 24.91 -2.96 9.25
CA VAL A 245 23.85 -3.20 10.23
C VAL A 245 22.48 -3.33 9.57
N ASP A 246 21.67 -4.25 10.11
CA ASP A 246 20.24 -4.35 9.85
C ASP A 246 19.50 -4.04 11.14
N LEU A 247 18.81 -2.90 11.19
CA LEU A 247 18.03 -2.46 12.33
C LEU A 247 16.53 -2.61 12.06
N GLN A 248 15.78 -2.98 13.07
CA GLN A 248 14.32 -2.90 13.11
C GLN A 248 13.94 -1.90 14.19
N VAL A 249 13.32 -0.80 13.79
CA VAL A 249 12.93 0.32 14.64
C VAL A 249 11.41 0.29 14.83
N THR A 250 10.97 0.13 16.08
CA THR A 250 9.54 -0.02 16.44
C THR A 250 9.04 1.21 17.18
N PHE A 251 8.00 1.85 16.65
CA PHE A 251 7.44 3.11 17.15
C PHE A 251 6.34 2.88 18.19
N THR A 252 6.71 2.38 19.36
CA THR A 252 5.78 1.90 20.39
C THR A 252 4.81 2.95 20.97
N ALA A 253 5.16 4.24 20.94
CA ALA A 253 4.28 5.32 21.44
C ALA A 253 3.73 6.22 20.33
N ASN A 254 3.97 5.88 19.07
CA ASN A 254 3.37 6.52 17.92
C ASN A 254 2.54 5.46 17.19
N PRO A 255 1.42 5.00 17.79
CA PRO A 255 0.59 4.00 17.18
C PRO A 255 -0.04 4.55 15.89
N GLY A 256 -0.39 3.64 14.99
CA GLY A 256 -1.03 3.98 13.74
C GLY A 256 -0.10 4.00 12.54
N TYR A 257 -0.66 4.44 11.43
CA TYR A 257 0.02 4.56 10.16
C TYR A 257 1.06 5.68 10.21
N LEU A 258 2.30 5.33 9.90
CA LEU A 258 3.41 6.28 9.77
C LEU A 258 3.99 6.13 8.37
N LYS A 259 4.35 7.24 7.73
CA LYS A 259 5.05 7.18 6.46
C LYS A 259 6.45 6.54 6.66
N SER A 260 6.92 5.83 5.65
CA SER A 260 8.23 5.18 5.67
C SER A 260 9.35 6.15 6.04
N LEU A 261 10.29 5.69 6.88
CA LEU A 261 11.51 6.43 7.19
C LEU A 261 12.35 6.65 5.92
N GLU A 262 13.02 7.80 5.85
CA GLU A 262 14.04 8.08 4.84
C GLU A 262 15.42 8.18 5.48
N ILE A 263 16.44 7.66 4.80
CA ILE A 263 17.84 7.81 5.20
C ILE A 263 18.41 9.00 4.43
N VAL A 264 18.90 9.99 5.17
CA VAL A 264 19.59 11.16 4.60
C VAL A 264 21.09 10.95 4.72
N THR A 265 21.75 10.72 3.58
CA THR A 265 23.20 10.46 3.52
C THR A 265 24.02 11.68 3.11
N ASN A 266 23.40 12.81 2.77
CA ASN A 266 24.10 14.03 2.34
C ASN A 266 23.84 15.18 3.34
N LEU A 267 24.45 15.12 4.53
CA LEU A 267 24.18 16.10 5.59
C LEU A 267 24.84 17.48 5.36
N ASP A 268 25.91 17.53 4.56
CA ASP A 268 26.69 18.75 4.29
C ASP A 268 26.30 19.43 2.94
N GLY A 269 25.12 19.11 2.40
CA GLY A 269 24.65 19.60 1.10
C GLY A 269 24.65 18.51 0.03
N ASP A 270 25.43 18.68 -1.04
CA ASP A 270 25.36 17.79 -2.22
C ASP A 270 26.25 16.53 -2.13
N HIS A 271 27.14 16.45 -1.13
CA HIS A 271 28.08 15.34 -1.00
C HIS A 271 27.61 14.29 0.02
N ALA A 272 27.80 13.02 -0.31
CA ALA A 272 27.57 11.91 0.60
C ALA A 272 28.50 11.99 1.81
N THR A 273 27.91 12.12 2.99
CA THR A 273 28.58 12.14 4.30
C THR A 273 28.73 10.74 4.88
N LEU A 274 28.01 9.74 4.37
CA LEU A 274 28.18 8.33 4.69
C LEU A 274 28.98 7.65 3.57
N THR A 275 30.07 6.97 3.92
CA THR A 275 30.96 6.33 2.94
C THR A 275 31.33 4.91 3.34
N ALA A 276 31.37 4.02 2.35
CA ALA A 276 31.84 2.64 2.47
C ALA A 276 32.09 2.06 1.07
N THR A 277 32.80 0.95 0.97
CA THR A 277 32.99 0.25 -0.30
C THR A 277 31.69 -0.47 -0.70
N ASN A 278 31.12 -0.10 -1.87
CA ASN A 278 29.81 -0.58 -2.34
C ASN A 278 28.69 -0.35 -1.32
N LEU A 279 28.59 0.85 -0.74
CA LEU A 279 27.56 1.21 0.23
C LEU A 279 26.14 1.06 -0.35
N ALA A 280 25.25 0.40 0.38
CA ALA A 280 23.81 0.40 0.18
C ALA A 280 23.13 0.87 1.47
N ALA A 281 22.33 1.93 1.37
CA ALA A 281 21.55 2.47 2.48
C ALA A 281 20.09 2.58 2.04
N TYR A 282 19.21 1.82 2.67
CA TYR A 282 17.80 1.77 2.31
C TYR A 282 16.92 1.42 3.51
N THR A 283 15.64 1.75 3.40
CA THR A 283 14.62 1.38 4.39
C THR A 283 13.72 0.29 3.86
N SER A 284 13.20 -0.54 4.75
CA SER A 284 12.14 -1.50 4.46
C SER A 284 11.03 -1.34 5.51
N THR A 285 9.89 -1.98 5.29
CA THR A 285 8.83 -2.00 6.30
C THR A 285 8.59 -3.42 6.75
N THR A 286 8.81 -3.70 8.03
CA THR A 286 8.51 -5.03 8.59
C THR A 286 7.07 -5.13 9.05
N VAL A 287 6.50 -4.05 9.59
CA VAL A 287 5.07 -3.95 9.93
C VAL A 287 4.59 -2.56 9.58
N ILE A 288 3.55 -2.48 8.75
CA ILE A 288 2.81 -1.25 8.48
C ILE A 288 1.85 -1.07 9.66
N GLY A 289 1.95 0.03 10.41
CA GLY A 289 0.96 0.39 11.41
C GLY A 289 -0.34 0.84 10.75
N GLU A 290 -1.45 0.77 11.48
CA GLU A 290 -2.77 1.04 10.92
C GLU A 290 -3.61 1.90 11.86
N ASN A 291 -4.44 2.78 11.30
CA ASN A 291 -5.33 3.64 12.10
C ASN A 291 -6.61 2.89 12.46
N THR A 292 -7.07 2.12 11.48
CA THR A 292 -8.25 1.28 11.52
C THR A 292 -7.82 -0.16 11.43
N ASP A 293 -8.22 -0.94 12.43
CA ASP A 293 -8.12 -2.38 12.40
C ASP A 293 -9.30 -2.94 11.61
N TYR A 294 -8.99 -3.47 10.43
CA TYR A 294 -9.96 -4.16 9.58
C TYR A 294 -10.16 -5.63 10.00
N PHE A 295 -9.39 -6.10 10.98
CA PHE A 295 -9.41 -7.46 11.55
C PHE A 295 -9.69 -7.38 13.06
N ALA A 296 -10.70 -6.62 13.45
CA ALA A 296 -11.00 -6.36 14.87
C ALA A 296 -11.73 -7.53 15.56
N THR A 297 -12.26 -8.49 14.79
CA THR A 297 -13.06 -9.61 15.34
C THR A 297 -12.17 -10.79 15.69
N LYS A 298 -11.90 -10.98 16.99
CA LYS A 298 -11.24 -12.20 17.48
C LYS A 298 -12.16 -13.41 17.35
N CYS A 299 -11.67 -14.49 16.75
CA CYS A 299 -12.33 -15.78 16.78
C CYS A 299 -12.19 -16.41 18.18
N ALA A 300 -13.13 -16.09 19.07
CA ALA A 300 -13.05 -16.41 20.49
C ALA A 300 -12.94 -17.93 20.75
N SER A 301 -12.20 -18.33 21.78
CA SER A 301 -12.07 -19.75 22.23
C SER A 301 -11.33 -20.69 21.29
N MET A 302 -10.54 -20.17 20.34
CA MET A 302 -9.58 -20.96 19.58
C MET A 302 -8.26 -20.22 19.38
N THR A 303 -7.22 -21.01 19.13
CA THR A 303 -5.89 -20.53 18.73
C THR A 303 -5.38 -21.37 17.57
N ALA A 304 -4.41 -20.86 16.83
CA ALA A 304 -3.74 -21.63 15.79
C ALA A 304 -2.26 -21.28 15.71
N LYS A 305 -1.49 -22.22 15.16
CA LYS A 305 -0.10 -22.01 14.76
C LYS A 305 -0.01 -21.93 13.25
N VAL A 306 0.67 -20.92 12.71
CA VAL A 306 0.99 -20.84 11.29
C VAL A 306 2.27 -21.64 11.02
N LYS A 307 2.14 -22.85 10.49
CA LYS A 307 3.27 -23.76 10.23
C LYS A 307 3.61 -23.84 8.76
N SER A 308 4.88 -24.13 8.47
CA SER A 308 5.37 -24.46 7.14
C SER A 308 5.29 -25.98 6.88
N GLU A 309 5.14 -26.39 5.63
CA GLU A 309 5.25 -27.80 5.26
C GLU A 309 6.71 -28.26 5.16
N ALA A 310 7.03 -29.43 5.75
CA ALA A 310 8.40 -29.95 5.82
C ALA A 310 8.82 -30.76 4.58
N THR A 311 7.88 -31.44 3.92
CA THR A 311 8.13 -32.33 2.76
C THR A 311 7.31 -31.88 1.55
N TRP A 312 8.03 -31.56 0.47
CA TRP A 312 7.61 -30.96 -0.79
C TRP A 312 6.80 -31.89 -1.72
N THR A 313 6.09 -32.89 -1.20
CA THR A 313 5.47 -33.92 -2.05
C THR A 313 4.20 -33.46 -2.77
N ASN A 314 3.65 -32.29 -2.42
CA ASN A 314 2.52 -31.67 -3.12
C ASN A 314 2.80 -30.18 -3.31
N THR A 315 3.48 -29.82 -4.41
CA THR A 315 3.82 -28.44 -4.77
C THR A 315 2.59 -27.73 -5.33
N ASN A 316 1.71 -27.28 -4.45
CA ASN A 316 0.52 -26.53 -4.83
C ASN A 316 0.89 -25.05 -4.93
N PRO A 317 0.68 -24.40 -6.08
CA PRO A 317 0.95 -22.97 -6.24
C PRO A 317 0.27 -22.14 -5.14
N GLY A 318 1.04 -21.25 -4.52
CA GLY A 318 0.53 -20.35 -3.48
C GLY A 318 0.50 -20.90 -2.05
N SER A 319 0.80 -22.19 -1.78
CA SER A 319 0.75 -22.73 -0.41
C SER A 319 2.05 -23.38 0.09
N LEU A 320 2.78 -22.67 0.95
CA LEU A 320 3.88 -23.25 1.71
C LEU A 320 3.55 -23.50 3.18
N GLY A 321 2.35 -23.12 3.63
CA GLY A 321 1.93 -23.21 5.03
C GLY A 321 0.53 -23.73 5.27
N TYR A 322 0.24 -24.00 6.53
CA TYR A 322 -1.07 -24.42 7.03
C TYR A 322 -1.30 -23.94 8.45
N LEU A 323 -2.58 -23.86 8.86
CA LEU A 323 -2.98 -23.63 10.24
C LEU A 323 -3.00 -24.95 11.00
N ASP A 324 -2.25 -25.02 12.09
CA ASP A 324 -2.25 -26.14 13.02
C ASP A 324 -3.04 -25.79 14.29
N PHE A 325 -4.08 -26.58 14.57
CA PHE A 325 -4.97 -26.40 15.71
C PHE A 325 -4.61 -27.29 16.90
N SER A 326 -3.47 -27.99 16.88
CA SER A 326 -3.08 -28.93 17.93
C SER A 326 -2.90 -28.35 19.33
N GLY A 327 -2.80 -27.02 19.46
CA GLY A 327 -2.82 -26.31 20.75
C GLY A 327 -4.19 -26.30 21.44
N ASN A 328 -5.28 -26.63 20.73
CA ASN A 328 -6.63 -26.62 21.26
C ASN A 328 -6.99 -27.97 21.91
N SER A 329 -7.80 -27.95 22.98
CA SER A 329 -8.29 -29.17 23.63
C SER A 329 -9.17 -30.04 22.73
N ASP A 330 -9.83 -29.42 21.74
CA ASP A 330 -10.60 -30.09 20.69
C ASP A 330 -10.31 -29.40 19.35
N GLN A 331 -9.50 -30.04 18.51
CA GLN A 331 -9.09 -29.51 17.21
C GLN A 331 -10.28 -29.42 16.24
N ALA A 332 -11.21 -30.38 16.29
CA ALA A 332 -12.36 -30.40 15.40
C ALA A 332 -13.35 -29.27 15.75
N ALA A 333 -13.50 -28.96 17.04
CA ALA A 333 -14.25 -27.79 17.49
C ALA A 333 -13.58 -26.48 17.06
N ALA A 334 -12.26 -26.36 17.19
CA ALA A 334 -11.51 -25.17 16.76
C ALA A 334 -11.66 -24.91 15.25
N ILE A 335 -11.57 -25.96 14.42
CA ILE A 335 -11.78 -25.87 12.97
C ILE A 335 -13.20 -25.39 12.64
N LYS A 336 -14.23 -25.94 13.30
CA LYS A 336 -15.62 -25.51 13.09
C LYS A 336 -15.84 -24.05 13.50
N LEU A 337 -15.20 -23.63 14.57
CA LEU A 337 -15.29 -22.27 15.06
C LEU A 337 -14.61 -21.29 14.10
N LEU A 338 -13.44 -21.64 13.56
CA LEU A 338 -12.79 -20.83 12.54
C LEU A 338 -13.67 -20.68 11.30
N LYS A 339 -14.27 -21.76 10.78
CA LYS A 339 -15.22 -21.69 9.67
C LYS A 339 -16.36 -20.70 9.92
N ALA A 340 -16.92 -20.71 11.14
CA ALA A 340 -17.96 -19.77 11.53
C ALA A 340 -17.48 -18.31 11.64
N CYS A 341 -16.22 -18.10 12.05
CA CYS A 341 -15.62 -16.76 12.15
C CYS A 341 -15.21 -16.19 10.80
N LEU A 342 -14.81 -17.04 9.86
CA LEU A 342 -14.41 -16.64 8.51
C LEU A 342 -15.60 -16.16 7.70
N GLY A 343 -16.75 -16.84 7.81
CA GLY A 343 -17.95 -16.47 7.09
C GLY A 343 -17.76 -16.51 5.56
N ASP A 344 -18.50 -15.67 4.86
CA ASP A 344 -18.57 -15.57 3.40
C ASP A 344 -17.47 -14.63 2.88
N SER A 345 -16.57 -15.12 2.03
CA SER A 345 -15.42 -14.35 1.50
C SER A 345 -15.71 -13.61 0.20
N ASP A 346 -16.72 -14.02 -0.56
CA ASP A 346 -17.10 -13.39 -1.83
C ASP A 346 -18.41 -12.58 -1.75
N GLY A 347 -19.15 -12.74 -0.65
CA GLY A 347 -20.42 -12.08 -0.41
C GLY A 347 -21.60 -12.73 -1.14
N ASP A 348 -21.37 -13.85 -1.83
CA ASP A 348 -22.41 -14.66 -2.46
C ASP A 348 -22.88 -15.77 -1.53
N ALA A 349 -23.92 -15.44 -0.77
CA ALA A 349 -24.51 -16.39 0.14
C ALA A 349 -25.11 -17.66 -0.51
N THR A 350 -25.23 -17.72 -1.85
CA THR A 350 -25.78 -18.89 -2.56
C THR A 350 -24.81 -20.04 -2.72
N ASN A 351 -23.49 -19.77 -2.67
CA ASN A 351 -22.44 -20.77 -2.83
C ASN A 351 -21.83 -21.25 -1.50
N ASN A 352 -22.30 -20.65 -0.39
CA ASN A 352 -21.92 -20.98 0.97
C ASN A 352 -21.97 -22.49 1.27
N VAL A 353 -20.95 -22.93 1.98
CA VAL A 353 -20.70 -24.32 2.36
C VAL A 353 -21.03 -24.53 3.84
N ASP A 354 -21.48 -25.75 4.18
CA ASP A 354 -21.84 -26.17 5.53
C ASP A 354 -22.94 -25.28 6.18
N VAL A 355 -23.14 -25.44 7.50
CA VAL A 355 -24.17 -24.69 8.28
C VAL A 355 -23.68 -23.28 8.65
N PHE A 356 -22.40 -23.00 8.45
CA PHE A 356 -21.74 -21.78 8.94
C PHE A 356 -21.76 -20.63 7.94
N ASN A 357 -22.33 -20.83 6.74
CA ASN A 357 -22.35 -19.84 5.68
C ASN A 357 -20.95 -19.30 5.36
N TRP A 358 -20.02 -20.23 5.07
CA TRP A 358 -18.64 -19.92 4.71
C TRP A 358 -18.27 -20.59 3.37
N ASP A 359 -17.32 -20.03 2.62
CA ASP A 359 -16.83 -20.64 1.38
C ASP A 359 -15.45 -21.30 1.54
N TYR A 360 -15.04 -22.10 0.56
CA TYR A 360 -13.73 -22.75 0.59
C TYR A 360 -12.56 -21.77 0.36
N GLY A 361 -12.81 -20.59 -0.21
CA GLY A 361 -11.80 -19.64 -0.69
C GLY A 361 -10.75 -20.21 -1.68
N ALA A 362 -11.05 -21.37 -2.26
CA ALA A 362 -10.15 -22.16 -3.07
C ALA A 362 -10.74 -22.35 -4.48
N LEU A 363 -9.87 -22.43 -5.48
CA LEU A 363 -10.27 -22.77 -6.85
C LEU A 363 -9.66 -24.12 -7.20
N SER A 364 -10.42 -24.97 -7.89
CA SER A 364 -9.85 -26.14 -8.58
C SER A 364 -9.39 -25.70 -9.96
N GLU A 365 -8.09 -25.72 -10.18
CA GLU A 365 -7.49 -25.26 -11.44
C GLU A 365 -6.67 -26.37 -12.09
N TYR A 366 -6.57 -26.30 -13.41
CA TYR A 366 -5.75 -27.22 -14.18
C TYR A 366 -4.28 -26.79 -14.14
N VAL A 367 -3.40 -27.68 -13.66
CA VAL A 367 -1.98 -27.35 -13.39
C VAL A 367 -1.01 -28.06 -14.34
N GLY A 368 -1.49 -28.48 -15.52
CA GLY A 368 -0.68 -29.15 -16.54
C GLY A 368 -0.74 -30.69 -16.51
N GLY A 369 -0.45 -31.33 -17.66
CA GLY A 369 -0.32 -32.79 -17.77
C GLY A 369 -0.73 -33.42 -19.11
N ALA A 370 -1.58 -32.77 -19.90
CA ALA A 370 -1.94 -33.24 -21.24
C ALA A 370 -1.25 -32.42 -22.35
N ALA A 371 -0.73 -33.11 -23.36
CA ALA A 371 -0.16 -32.52 -24.58
C ALA A 371 -1.22 -31.92 -25.52
N ASP A 372 -2.50 -31.93 -25.11
CA ASP A 372 -3.64 -31.49 -25.90
C ASP A 372 -4.56 -30.59 -25.05
N PRO A 373 -4.74 -29.30 -25.40
CA PRO A 373 -5.63 -28.38 -24.70
C PRO A 373 -7.13 -28.68 -24.89
N THR A 374 -7.49 -29.70 -25.68
CA THR A 374 -8.90 -30.07 -25.95
C THR A 374 -9.36 -31.35 -25.22
N THR A 375 -8.46 -32.03 -24.51
CA THR A 375 -8.78 -33.17 -23.65
C THR A 375 -8.38 -32.85 -22.20
N PHE A 376 -9.37 -32.63 -21.34
CA PHE A 376 -9.24 -32.35 -19.89
C PHE A 376 -8.72 -33.58 -19.08
N GLY A 377 -7.59 -34.16 -19.48
CA GLY A 377 -7.01 -35.39 -18.90
C GLY A 377 -5.78 -35.16 -18.00
N GLY A 378 -5.57 -33.95 -17.49
CA GLY A 378 -4.41 -33.58 -16.65
C GLY A 378 -4.72 -33.50 -15.15
N VAL A 379 -3.71 -33.14 -14.35
CA VAL A 379 -3.82 -33.04 -12.88
C VAL A 379 -4.51 -31.73 -12.52
N VAL A 380 -5.71 -31.83 -11.91
CA VAL A 380 -6.42 -30.72 -11.27
C VAL A 380 -5.90 -30.62 -9.83
N ASP A 381 -5.64 -29.40 -9.38
CA ASP A 381 -5.14 -29.13 -8.03
C ASP A 381 -5.96 -28.03 -7.37
N THR A 382 -6.00 -28.04 -6.03
CA THR A 382 -6.67 -26.99 -5.25
C THR A 382 -5.66 -25.88 -4.96
N VAL A 383 -5.92 -24.70 -5.51
CA VAL A 383 -5.08 -23.50 -5.38
C VAL A 383 -5.83 -22.40 -4.63
N ILE A 384 -5.10 -21.35 -4.23
CA ILE A 384 -5.72 -20.13 -3.73
C ILE A 384 -6.71 -19.60 -4.78
N GLY A 385 -7.97 -19.42 -4.38
CA GLY A 385 -9.04 -19.06 -5.30
C GLY A 385 -9.13 -17.57 -5.58
N THR A 386 -10.17 -17.18 -6.33
CA THR A 386 -10.49 -15.76 -6.60
C THR A 386 -10.71 -15.01 -5.30
N TYR A 387 -11.45 -15.61 -4.38
CA TYR A 387 -11.82 -15.00 -3.10
C TYR A 387 -11.24 -15.81 -1.94
N PRO A 388 -9.94 -15.67 -1.61
CA PRO A 388 -9.41 -16.31 -0.42
C PRO A 388 -9.90 -15.57 0.84
N HIS A 389 -9.91 -16.26 1.97
CA HIS A 389 -10.10 -15.61 3.26
C HIS A 389 -8.85 -14.85 3.68
N ALA A 390 -9.01 -13.78 4.47
CA ALA A 390 -7.90 -13.14 5.16
C ALA A 390 -8.07 -13.24 6.67
N ILE A 391 -6.94 -13.44 7.36
CA ILE A 391 -6.87 -13.42 8.82
C ILE A 391 -5.71 -12.58 9.31
N LYS A 392 -5.83 -12.07 10.53
CA LYS A 392 -4.73 -11.52 11.31
C LYS A 392 -4.41 -12.47 12.45
N THR A 393 -3.14 -12.84 12.64
CA THR A 393 -2.69 -13.68 13.76
C THR A 393 -1.88 -12.85 14.76
N VAL A 394 -2.13 -13.06 16.05
CA VAL A 394 -1.43 -12.37 17.13
C VAL A 394 -1.00 -13.38 18.20
N PRO A 395 0.30 -13.49 18.56
CA PRO A 395 0.77 -14.48 19.53
C PRO A 395 0.09 -14.38 20.90
N THR A 396 -0.26 -15.54 21.48
CA THR A 396 -0.96 -15.68 22.78
C THR A 396 -0.12 -15.32 24.01
N ALA A 397 1.21 -15.35 23.87
CA ALA A 397 2.13 -15.00 24.94
C ALA A 397 3.15 -14.00 24.40
N ALA A 398 3.18 -12.79 24.97
CA ALA A 398 4.35 -11.92 24.90
C ALA A 398 5.46 -12.63 25.68
N THR A 399 6.29 -13.44 25.03
CA THR A 399 7.40 -14.11 25.72
C THR A 399 8.41 -13.06 26.20
N ALA A 400 8.29 -12.68 27.47
CA ALA A 400 9.30 -11.91 28.17
C ALA A 400 10.58 -12.75 28.26
N GLY A 401 11.56 -12.49 27.38
CA GLY A 401 12.93 -12.98 27.52
C GLY A 401 13.39 -14.09 26.55
N GLY A 402 12.57 -14.53 25.60
CA GLY A 402 13.08 -15.16 24.37
C GLY A 402 13.35 -14.07 23.34
N TRP A 403 14.20 -14.30 22.34
CA TRP A 403 14.23 -13.43 21.15
C TRP A 403 12.92 -13.60 20.37
N ALA A 404 11.81 -13.10 20.93
CA ALA A 404 10.68 -12.65 20.17
C ALA A 404 11.27 -11.70 19.12
N THR A 405 11.13 -12.03 17.83
CA THR A 405 11.44 -11.09 16.77
C THR A 405 10.54 -9.89 17.04
N THR A 406 11.15 -8.83 17.59
CA THR A 406 10.46 -7.71 18.26
C THR A 406 9.58 -6.92 17.28
N ALA A 407 9.64 -7.26 16.00
CA ALA A 407 8.79 -6.75 14.94
C ALA A 407 7.41 -7.41 14.80
N THR A 408 7.17 -8.64 15.27
CA THR A 408 5.89 -9.35 14.99
C THR A 408 5.02 -9.59 16.21
N ALA A 409 5.61 -9.88 17.37
CA ALA A 409 4.85 -10.10 18.61
C ALA A 409 4.50 -8.80 19.35
N GLY A 410 5.26 -7.71 19.14
CA GLY A 410 5.05 -6.41 19.80
C GLY A 410 4.38 -5.34 18.94
N ALA A 411 3.99 -5.69 17.71
CA ALA A 411 3.54 -4.74 16.70
C ALA A 411 2.13 -5.05 16.16
N GLY A 412 1.28 -5.76 16.93
CA GLY A 412 -0.15 -5.98 16.62
C GLY A 412 -0.48 -7.00 15.52
N GLY A 413 0.41 -7.98 15.28
CA GLY A 413 0.09 -9.19 14.51
C GLY A 413 0.53 -9.24 13.04
N GLN A 414 0.22 -10.34 12.37
CA GLN A 414 0.55 -10.61 10.96
C GLN A 414 -0.67 -11.00 10.14
N PHE A 415 -0.68 -10.61 8.86
CA PHE A 415 -1.75 -10.94 7.94
C PHE A 415 -1.44 -12.20 7.13
N HIS A 416 -2.46 -13.00 6.90
CA HIS A 416 -2.37 -14.23 6.12
C HIS A 416 -3.59 -14.36 5.22
N LEU A 417 -3.35 -14.77 3.97
CA LEU A 417 -4.41 -15.31 3.11
C LEU A 417 -4.53 -16.81 3.38
N VAL A 418 -5.77 -17.27 3.58
CA VAL A 418 -6.11 -18.64 3.91
C VAL A 418 -7.23 -19.16 3.04
N TRP A 419 -7.19 -20.45 2.76
CA TRP A 419 -8.25 -21.15 2.04
C TRP A 419 -8.29 -22.59 2.52
N PHE A 420 -9.36 -23.29 2.17
CA PHE A 420 -9.59 -24.65 2.60
C PHE A 420 -9.41 -25.65 1.45
N ASP A 421 -8.55 -26.63 1.69
CA ASP A 421 -8.27 -27.73 0.79
C ASP A 421 -8.60 -29.07 1.48
N SER A 422 -9.73 -29.65 1.09
CA SER A 422 -10.22 -30.91 1.62
C SER A 422 -9.33 -32.12 1.33
N SER A 423 -8.40 -32.02 0.36
CA SER A 423 -7.50 -33.11 -0.03
C SER A 423 -6.32 -33.29 0.93
N ASN A 424 -6.04 -32.30 1.77
CA ASN A 424 -4.89 -32.24 2.66
C ASN A 424 -5.29 -32.48 4.13
N THR A 425 -5.67 -33.72 4.47
CA THR A 425 -6.14 -34.08 5.82
C THR A 425 -5.16 -33.69 6.94
N GLY A 426 -5.65 -32.96 7.94
CA GLY A 426 -4.87 -32.41 9.06
C GLY A 426 -4.11 -31.12 8.74
N LYS A 427 -4.25 -30.59 7.52
CA LYS A 427 -3.65 -29.35 7.01
C LYS A 427 -4.59 -28.64 6.04
N GLU A 428 -5.89 -28.79 6.25
CA GLU A 428 -6.91 -28.37 5.30
C GLU A 428 -6.91 -26.85 5.14
N PHE A 429 -6.70 -26.09 6.21
CA PHE A 429 -6.52 -24.64 6.13
C PHE A 429 -5.11 -24.29 5.67
N ARG A 430 -4.98 -24.03 4.38
CA ARG A 430 -3.74 -23.65 3.70
C ARG A 430 -3.46 -22.16 3.92
N VAL A 431 -2.18 -21.80 3.91
CA VAL A 431 -1.70 -20.43 4.15
C VAL A 431 -0.67 -20.03 3.09
N ALA A 432 -0.82 -18.84 2.51
CA ALA A 432 0.13 -18.30 1.54
C ALA A 432 1.35 -17.63 2.18
N ASN A 433 1.14 -16.92 3.29
CA ASN A 433 2.15 -16.08 3.94
C ASN A 433 2.65 -16.71 5.23
N LEU A 434 3.96 -16.92 5.36
CA LEU A 434 4.55 -17.52 6.56
C LEU A 434 5.20 -16.46 7.45
N PRO A 435 5.13 -16.62 8.79
CA PRO A 435 5.84 -15.76 9.73
C PRO A 435 7.35 -15.96 9.59
N LYS A 436 8.14 -14.87 9.55
CA LYS A 436 9.60 -14.93 9.71
C LYS A 436 9.94 -15.45 11.10
N THR A 437 10.51 -16.65 11.21
CA THR A 437 11.02 -17.16 12.48
C THR A 437 12.48 -16.78 12.69
N GLY A 438 12.74 -16.14 13.83
CA GLY A 438 14.06 -15.61 14.17
C GLY A 438 15.08 -16.68 14.48
N GLY A 439 16.32 -16.39 14.12
CA GLY A 439 17.46 -16.90 14.85
C GLY A 439 18.71 -16.04 14.60
N THR A 440 19.57 -15.99 15.61
CA THR A 440 20.93 -15.41 15.61
C THR A 440 21.82 -16.04 14.54
N GLY A 441 21.94 -15.37 13.39
CA GLY A 441 22.81 -15.80 12.28
C GLY A 441 22.16 -15.81 10.89
N GLY A 442 21.01 -15.15 10.71
CA GLY A 442 20.24 -15.30 9.46
C GLY A 442 19.51 -16.64 9.50
N CYS A 443 18.38 -16.67 10.22
CA CYS A 443 17.55 -17.85 10.44
C CYS A 443 18.25 -19.04 11.13
N THR A 444 18.40 -18.99 12.46
CA THR A 444 18.79 -20.16 13.31
C THR A 444 17.63 -21.13 13.55
N ASN A 445 16.75 -21.28 12.56
CA ASN A 445 15.99 -22.50 12.33
C ASN A 445 15.79 -22.78 10.82
N CYS A 446 16.63 -22.18 9.97
CA CYS A 446 16.80 -22.55 8.57
C CYS A 446 18.16 -23.23 8.44
N ASP A 447 18.33 -24.37 9.11
CA ASP A 447 19.45 -25.25 8.80
C ASP A 447 19.12 -25.97 7.48
N TYR A 448 19.39 -25.31 6.36
CA TYR A 448 19.47 -25.99 5.08
C TYR A 448 20.86 -26.61 4.95
N ALA A 449 21.09 -27.70 5.68
CA ALA A 449 22.21 -28.60 5.43
C ALA A 449 21.93 -29.46 4.17
N GLY A 450 21.62 -28.84 3.03
CA GLY A 450 21.61 -29.48 1.70
C GLY A 450 20.72 -30.73 1.53
N THR A 451 19.80 -31.06 2.44
CA THR A 451 18.94 -32.24 2.35
C THR A 451 17.48 -31.93 2.69
N GLY A 452 16.80 -31.15 1.85
CA GLY A 452 15.38 -31.34 1.52
C GLY A 452 14.32 -31.29 2.63
N ASN A 453 14.60 -30.79 3.84
CA ASN A 453 13.61 -30.64 4.90
C ASN A 453 13.65 -29.21 5.44
N LEU A 454 12.52 -28.48 5.39
CA LEU A 454 12.33 -27.34 6.29
C LEU A 454 12.30 -27.88 7.72
N ALA A 455 13.13 -27.35 8.62
CA ALA A 455 12.95 -27.62 10.04
C ALA A 455 11.52 -27.19 10.44
N ALA A 456 10.85 -28.00 11.25
CA ALA A 456 9.51 -27.66 11.73
C ALA A 456 9.57 -26.28 12.41
N ASN A 457 8.90 -25.29 11.82
CA ASN A 457 8.70 -24.00 12.46
C ASN A 457 8.03 -24.25 13.82
N LEU A 458 8.66 -23.82 14.93
CA LEU A 458 8.12 -23.92 16.29
C LEU A 458 6.99 -22.90 16.53
N ALA A 459 6.23 -22.58 15.48
CA ALA A 459 5.29 -21.48 15.36
C ALA A 459 4.55 -21.17 16.66
N GLU A 460 4.54 -19.89 17.02
CA GLU A 460 3.91 -19.41 18.23
C GLU A 460 2.41 -19.64 18.17
N GLU A 461 1.84 -20.12 19.29
CA GLU A 461 0.40 -20.23 19.42
C GLU A 461 -0.19 -18.84 19.36
N SER A 462 -1.11 -18.61 18.42
CA SER A 462 -1.63 -17.28 18.12
C SER A 462 -3.15 -17.25 18.21
N HIS A 463 -3.68 -16.13 18.70
CA HIS A 463 -5.07 -15.74 18.48
C HIS A 463 -5.29 -15.45 17.00
N VAL A 464 -6.47 -15.81 16.50
CA VAL A 464 -6.88 -15.56 15.12
C VAL A 464 -7.98 -14.52 15.11
N PHE A 465 -7.80 -13.51 14.27
CA PHE A 465 -8.75 -12.45 14.02
C PHE A 465 -9.18 -12.51 12.56
N THR A 466 -10.48 -12.32 12.34
CA THR A 466 -11.10 -12.36 11.02
C THR A 466 -11.58 -10.98 10.63
N THR A 467 -11.93 -10.85 9.35
CA THR A 467 -12.47 -9.62 8.77
C THR A 467 -13.78 -9.96 8.08
N ASP A 468 -14.71 -9.01 8.08
CA ASP A 468 -15.91 -9.06 7.22
C ASP A 468 -15.60 -8.55 5.79
N GLY A 469 -14.37 -8.06 5.56
CA GLY A 469 -13.93 -7.55 4.28
C GLY A 469 -13.65 -8.64 3.26
N VAL A 470 -13.79 -8.30 1.98
CA VAL A 470 -13.60 -9.22 0.84
C VAL A 470 -12.19 -9.08 0.31
N VAL A 471 -11.52 -10.22 0.07
CA VAL A 471 -10.27 -10.27 -0.68
C VAL A 471 -10.57 -10.86 -2.04
N GLN A 472 -10.13 -10.21 -3.10
CA GLN A 472 -10.29 -10.71 -4.46
C GLN A 472 -8.98 -10.65 -5.24
N GLN A 473 -8.67 -11.74 -5.93
CA GLN A 473 -7.50 -11.84 -6.78
C GLN A 473 -7.67 -11.00 -8.05
N LEU A 474 -6.59 -10.31 -8.45
CA LEU A 474 -6.56 -9.56 -9.70
C LEU A 474 -6.33 -10.49 -10.90
N GLY A 475 -7.13 -10.35 -11.96
CA GLY A 475 -6.98 -11.13 -13.18
C GLY A 475 -7.93 -10.73 -14.30
N LEU A 476 -7.82 -11.40 -15.43
CA LEU A 476 -8.79 -11.37 -16.51
C LEU A 476 -9.58 -12.67 -16.48
N ASP A 477 -10.90 -12.58 -16.49
CA ASP A 477 -11.75 -13.72 -16.80
C ASP A 477 -11.69 -13.99 -18.31
N LYS A 478 -11.29 -15.21 -18.67
CA LYS A 478 -11.17 -15.68 -20.04
C LYS A 478 -12.27 -16.68 -20.36
N THR A 479 -13.50 -16.45 -19.92
CA THR A 479 -14.64 -17.21 -20.45
C THR A 479 -14.74 -17.03 -21.98
N VAL A 480 -14.58 -18.13 -22.73
CA VAL A 480 -14.77 -18.12 -24.20
C VAL A 480 -16.25 -17.87 -24.51
N GLY A 481 -16.60 -16.62 -24.80
CA GLY A 481 -17.92 -16.23 -25.31
C GLY A 481 -18.89 -15.59 -24.31
N ALA A 482 -18.48 -15.37 -23.05
CA ALA A 482 -19.25 -14.54 -22.12
C ALA A 482 -18.70 -13.11 -22.08
N GLN A 483 -19.58 -12.12 -22.10
CA GLN A 483 -19.26 -10.72 -21.82
C GLN A 483 -19.88 -10.27 -20.48
N THR A 484 -20.17 -11.22 -19.58
CA THR A 484 -21.07 -10.96 -18.45
C THR A 484 -20.63 -11.54 -17.12
N ASP A 485 -19.59 -12.36 -17.07
CA ASP A 485 -18.99 -12.77 -15.80
C ASP A 485 -17.61 -12.10 -15.71
N ASN A 486 -17.43 -11.24 -14.72
CA ASN A 486 -16.17 -10.50 -14.49
C ASN A 486 -15.86 -10.45 -12.99
N ASP A 487 -16.51 -11.30 -12.21
CA ASP A 487 -16.39 -11.31 -10.76
C ASP A 487 -15.55 -12.50 -10.27
N SER A 488 -15.41 -13.59 -11.02
CA SER A 488 -14.67 -14.75 -10.55
C SER A 488 -13.97 -15.55 -11.64
N PHE A 489 -12.90 -16.24 -11.26
CA PHE A 489 -12.25 -17.23 -12.10
C PHE A 489 -13.09 -18.51 -12.23
N ASP A 490 -13.26 -18.97 -13.46
CA ASP A 490 -13.95 -20.22 -13.75
C ASP A 490 -13.19 -21.45 -13.23
N THR A 491 -13.91 -22.37 -12.59
CA THR A 491 -13.34 -23.64 -12.14
C THR A 491 -12.90 -24.50 -13.33
N GLY A 492 -11.67 -25.00 -13.28
CA GLY A 492 -11.12 -25.89 -14.32
C GLY A 492 -10.73 -25.19 -15.63
N GLN A 493 -10.81 -23.86 -15.69
CA GLN A 493 -10.30 -23.05 -16.80
C GLN A 493 -8.90 -22.49 -16.51
N ASN A 494 -8.25 -21.99 -17.56
CA ASN A 494 -6.96 -21.33 -17.45
C ASN A 494 -7.15 -19.82 -17.43
N GLU A 495 -7.07 -19.26 -16.22
CA GLU A 495 -7.31 -17.83 -16.06
C GLU A 495 -6.04 -17.00 -16.07
N THR A 496 -6.16 -15.77 -16.58
CA THR A 496 -5.00 -14.87 -16.71
C THR A 496 -4.89 -13.98 -15.48
N ARG A 497 -3.96 -14.28 -14.59
CA ARG A 497 -3.74 -13.47 -13.38
C ARG A 497 -2.93 -12.21 -13.65
N VAL A 498 -3.22 -11.16 -12.88
CA VAL A 498 -2.30 -10.03 -12.75
C VAL A 498 -1.20 -10.43 -11.79
N VAL A 499 0.02 -10.50 -12.30
CA VAL A 499 1.23 -10.72 -11.52
C VAL A 499 2.11 -9.48 -11.62
N ALA A 500 2.94 -9.26 -10.61
CA ALA A 500 3.90 -8.18 -10.62
C ALA A 500 5.30 -8.67 -10.26
N TYR A 501 6.30 -7.85 -10.56
CA TYR A 501 7.57 -7.89 -9.86
C TYR A 501 7.91 -6.52 -9.28
N PHE A 502 8.90 -6.49 -8.40
CA PHE A 502 9.45 -5.28 -7.83
C PHE A 502 10.97 -5.44 -7.67
N ASN A 503 11.68 -4.32 -7.72
CA ASN A 503 13.08 -4.29 -7.36
C ASN A 503 13.21 -4.39 -5.84
N GLN A 504 14.34 -4.90 -5.36
CA GLN A 504 14.62 -5.07 -3.94
C GLN A 504 14.27 -3.84 -3.10
N PHE A 505 13.44 -4.05 -2.06
CA PHE A 505 12.93 -3.02 -1.14
C PHE A 505 12.34 -1.78 -1.83
N SER A 506 11.84 -1.93 -3.05
CA SER A 506 11.10 -0.89 -3.76
C SER A 506 9.66 -0.84 -3.28
N ASN A 507 9.01 0.31 -3.41
CA ASN A 507 7.55 0.48 -3.30
C ASN A 507 6.86 0.48 -4.69
N THR A 508 7.58 0.09 -5.73
CA THR A 508 7.12 0.11 -7.12
C THR A 508 6.97 -1.31 -7.64
N LEU A 509 5.74 -1.69 -7.98
CA LEU A 509 5.34 -2.95 -8.57
C LEU A 509 5.12 -2.76 -10.07
N TYR A 510 5.66 -3.67 -10.88
CA TYR A 510 5.53 -3.70 -12.33
C TYR A 510 4.65 -4.88 -12.73
N THR A 511 3.46 -4.60 -13.26
CA THR A 511 2.47 -5.63 -13.59
C THR A 511 2.60 -6.12 -15.02
N ASN A 512 2.20 -7.37 -15.26
CA ASN A 512 2.12 -7.96 -16.61
C ASN A 512 0.99 -7.35 -17.47
N ILE A 513 -0.04 -6.78 -16.84
CA ILE A 513 -1.24 -6.21 -17.48
C ILE A 513 -1.55 -4.86 -16.82
N ASP A 514 -2.19 -3.96 -17.56
CA ASP A 514 -2.75 -2.72 -17.00
C ASP A 514 -3.88 -3.06 -16.02
N ALA A 515 -3.58 -2.94 -14.72
CA ALA A 515 -4.51 -3.24 -13.65
C ALA A 515 -5.40 -2.03 -13.27
N SER A 516 -5.31 -0.91 -13.99
CA SER A 516 -6.04 0.31 -13.62
C SER A 516 -7.52 0.25 -13.96
N CYS A 517 -8.33 0.94 -13.16
CA CYS A 517 -9.77 1.09 -13.43
C CYS A 517 -10.07 1.97 -14.65
N GLU A 518 -9.19 2.91 -15.00
CA GLU A 518 -9.44 3.86 -16.07
C GLU A 518 -8.99 3.34 -17.45
N SER A 519 -7.80 2.75 -17.54
CA SER A 519 -7.21 2.31 -18.81
C SER A 519 -6.98 0.81 -18.92
N GLY A 520 -7.32 0.05 -17.88
CA GLY A 520 -7.26 -1.40 -17.86
C GLY A 520 -8.16 -2.07 -18.89
N ALA A 521 -7.97 -3.38 -19.06
CA ALA A 521 -8.81 -4.16 -19.95
C ALA A 521 -10.26 -4.19 -19.43
N ALA A 522 -11.25 -4.14 -20.34
CA ALA A 522 -12.67 -4.22 -19.98
C ALA A 522 -13.08 -5.54 -19.29
N ALA A 523 -12.24 -6.58 -19.37
CA ALA A 523 -12.41 -7.88 -18.74
C ALA A 523 -11.52 -8.05 -17.49
N LEU A 524 -11.01 -6.95 -16.93
CA LEU A 524 -10.24 -6.98 -15.69
C LEU A 524 -11.20 -7.17 -14.52
N MET A 525 -11.01 -8.27 -13.81
CA MET A 525 -11.66 -8.54 -12.54
C MET A 525 -11.03 -7.64 -11.48
N ASN A 526 -11.88 -6.83 -10.85
CA ASN A 526 -11.55 -5.94 -9.75
C ASN A 526 -10.33 -5.05 -10.00
N CYS A 527 -10.48 -4.06 -10.86
CA CYS A 527 -9.45 -3.07 -11.16
C CYS A 527 -8.93 -2.32 -9.92
N VAL A 528 -7.76 -1.69 -10.07
CA VAL A 528 -7.04 -0.96 -9.01
C VAL A 528 -7.01 0.55 -9.28
N GLU A 529 -7.23 1.34 -8.24
CA GLU A 529 -7.14 2.79 -8.22
C GLU A 529 -6.42 3.32 -6.96
N LYS A 530 -6.19 4.63 -6.89
CA LYS A 530 -5.56 5.27 -5.72
C LYS A 530 -6.43 5.06 -4.48
N GLY A 531 -5.81 4.66 -3.37
CA GLY A 531 -6.47 4.39 -2.09
C GLY A 531 -6.86 2.92 -1.90
N ASP A 532 -6.85 2.11 -2.95
CA ASP A 532 -7.08 0.67 -2.83
C ASP A 532 -6.00 -0.01 -1.97
N LYS A 533 -6.39 -1.12 -1.32
CA LYS A 533 -5.49 -1.90 -0.48
C LYS A 533 -5.14 -3.22 -1.15
N LEU A 534 -3.86 -3.55 -1.23
CA LEU A 534 -3.35 -4.72 -1.91
C LEU A 534 -2.55 -5.63 -0.96
N PHE A 535 -2.94 -6.89 -0.88
CA PHE A 535 -2.04 -7.94 -0.41
C PHE A 535 -1.04 -8.27 -1.51
N VAL A 536 0.25 -8.15 -1.20
CA VAL A 536 1.34 -8.51 -2.11
C VAL A 536 1.93 -9.83 -1.63
N VAL A 537 1.65 -10.93 -2.33
CA VAL A 537 1.96 -12.29 -1.89
C VAL A 537 2.99 -12.92 -2.82
N ASP A 538 4.03 -13.58 -2.27
CA ASP A 538 4.94 -14.38 -3.11
C ASP A 538 4.14 -15.52 -3.73
N GLY A 539 4.13 -15.57 -5.06
CA GLY A 539 3.38 -16.58 -5.76
C GLY A 539 4.03 -17.97 -5.76
N CYS A 540 5.31 -18.11 -5.39
CA CYS A 540 6.06 -19.36 -5.49
C CYS A 540 6.01 -20.00 -6.89
N TRP A 541 6.38 -19.25 -7.94
CA TRP A 541 6.30 -19.67 -9.35
C TRP A 541 7.62 -20.23 -9.89
N GLY A 542 7.53 -21.36 -10.61
CA GLY A 542 8.61 -21.92 -11.42
C GLY A 542 8.60 -21.40 -12.87
N ALA A 543 9.75 -21.49 -13.54
CA ALA A 543 9.97 -20.97 -14.89
C ALA A 543 8.92 -21.43 -15.92
N GLY A 544 8.21 -20.49 -16.55
CA GLY A 544 7.26 -20.77 -17.64
C GLY A 544 6.95 -19.56 -18.53
N THR A 545 6.65 -19.83 -19.80
CA THR A 545 6.21 -18.87 -20.83
C THR A 545 4.83 -18.26 -20.54
N ILE A 546 4.62 -16.99 -20.91
CA ILE A 546 3.28 -16.39 -20.95
C ILE A 546 2.34 -17.19 -21.84
N GLY A 547 1.12 -17.39 -21.34
CA GLY A 547 0.09 -18.20 -21.98
C GLY A 547 0.24 -19.70 -21.72
N SER A 548 1.28 -20.12 -21.00
CA SER A 548 1.39 -21.47 -20.43
C SER A 548 1.04 -21.40 -18.95
N PHE A 549 0.11 -22.27 -18.55
CA PHE A 549 -0.27 -22.68 -17.19
C PHE A 549 0.75 -22.35 -16.10
N PHE A 550 0.31 -21.98 -14.89
CA PHE A 550 1.05 -22.00 -13.61
C PHE A 550 2.47 -22.63 -13.67
N GLY A 551 3.44 -21.89 -14.23
CA GLY A 551 4.82 -22.36 -14.37
C GLY A 551 5.05 -23.58 -15.28
N GLY A 552 4.49 -23.61 -16.50
CA GLY A 552 4.82 -24.65 -17.49
C GLY A 552 4.67 -26.08 -16.96
N GLN A 553 5.38 -27.05 -17.54
CA GLN A 553 5.36 -28.45 -17.04
C GLN A 553 6.25 -28.67 -15.81
N THR A 554 6.90 -27.63 -15.27
CA THR A 554 7.94 -27.78 -14.24
C THR A 554 7.61 -26.94 -13.02
N ARG A 555 6.97 -27.59 -12.03
CA ARG A 555 6.71 -27.01 -10.71
C ARG A 555 8.05 -26.75 -9.99
N SER A 556 8.47 -25.49 -9.92
CA SER A 556 9.71 -25.10 -9.23
C SER A 556 9.45 -23.87 -8.36
N CYS A 557 9.02 -24.06 -7.12
CA CYS A 557 9.20 -22.99 -6.15
C CYS A 557 10.69 -23.03 -5.76
N ALA A 558 11.42 -21.93 -5.94
CA ALA A 558 12.86 -21.89 -5.67
C ALA A 558 13.15 -22.45 -4.27
N ALA A 559 13.96 -23.50 -4.23
CA ALA A 559 14.42 -24.18 -3.03
C ALA A 559 15.43 -23.31 -2.27
N GLU A 560 15.01 -22.16 -1.75
CA GLU A 560 15.85 -21.35 -0.86
C GLU A 560 15.02 -20.82 0.32
N ALA A 561 15.61 -20.95 1.51
CA ALA A 561 14.97 -21.09 2.82
C ALA A 561 14.12 -19.92 3.34
N ASN A 562 13.80 -18.90 2.53
CA ASN A 562 13.19 -17.64 3.00
C ASN A 562 12.04 -17.12 2.12
N ALA A 563 11.61 -17.87 1.10
CA ALA A 563 10.69 -17.45 0.05
C ALA A 563 9.41 -16.70 0.51
N ASN A 564 8.68 -17.27 1.48
CA ASN A 564 7.35 -16.78 1.87
C ASN A 564 7.35 -16.06 3.23
N LEU A 565 8.52 -15.66 3.72
CA LEU A 565 8.62 -14.99 5.02
C LEU A 565 8.28 -13.51 4.87
N ASN A 566 7.31 -13.03 5.64
CA ASN A 566 6.84 -11.63 5.61
C ASN A 566 6.28 -11.18 4.24
N THR A 567 5.70 -12.10 3.49
CA THR A 567 4.86 -11.79 2.32
C THR A 567 3.43 -11.49 2.78
N GLY A 568 2.67 -10.74 1.99
CA GLY A 568 1.26 -10.46 2.25
C GLY A 568 0.97 -9.47 3.36
N HIS A 569 1.85 -8.48 3.49
CA HIS A 569 1.45 -7.19 4.05
C HIS A 569 0.37 -6.55 3.19
N LEU A 570 -0.47 -5.75 3.83
CA LEU A 570 -1.52 -4.96 3.18
C LEU A 570 -0.99 -3.56 2.91
N TYR A 571 -0.83 -3.22 1.64
CA TYR A 571 -0.28 -1.93 1.18
C TYR A 571 -1.37 -1.06 0.59
N THR A 572 -1.28 0.26 0.78
CA THR A 572 -2.19 1.21 0.12
C THR A 572 -1.59 1.71 -1.20
N VAL A 573 -2.40 1.78 -2.24
CA VAL A 573 -1.99 2.30 -3.55
C VAL A 573 -1.92 3.81 -3.53
N ASN A 574 -0.72 4.36 -3.70
CA ASN A 574 -0.50 5.80 -3.82
C ASN A 574 -0.85 6.31 -5.21
N ARG A 575 -0.51 5.51 -6.23
CA ARG A 575 -0.69 5.84 -7.63
C ARG A 575 -0.59 4.59 -8.52
N ILE A 576 -1.36 4.59 -9.60
CA ILE A 576 -1.22 3.69 -10.73
C ILE A 576 -0.95 4.49 -12.00
N TYR A 577 -0.01 4.05 -12.85
CA TYR A 577 0.33 4.77 -14.07
C TYR A 577 1.03 3.90 -15.11
N LYS A 578 1.08 4.42 -16.34
CA LYS A 578 1.73 3.81 -17.49
C LYS A 578 3.02 4.56 -17.86
N LYS A 579 4.16 3.88 -17.89
CA LYS A 579 5.44 4.43 -18.36
C LYS A 579 5.53 4.39 -19.90
N PRO A 580 6.23 5.35 -20.52
CA PRO A 580 6.58 5.28 -21.94
C PRO A 580 7.43 4.03 -22.25
N PHE A 581 7.35 3.54 -23.49
CA PHE A 581 8.21 2.46 -23.95
C PHE A 581 9.69 2.85 -23.89
N THR A 582 10.50 2.01 -23.25
CA THR A 582 11.96 2.08 -23.24
C THR A 582 12.55 1.06 -24.23
N ALA A 583 13.86 1.13 -24.49
CA ALA A 583 14.55 0.11 -25.30
C ALA A 583 14.46 -1.31 -24.70
N ASN A 584 14.27 -1.38 -23.37
CA ASN A 584 14.15 -2.60 -22.59
C ASN A 584 12.69 -3.01 -22.35
N THR A 585 11.71 -2.18 -22.73
CA THR A 585 10.29 -2.57 -22.62
C THR A 585 9.99 -3.70 -23.60
N GLY A 586 9.49 -4.82 -23.07
CA GLY A 586 9.05 -5.98 -23.81
C GLY A 586 7.68 -6.46 -23.37
N LEU A 587 7.03 -7.26 -24.21
CA LEU A 587 5.96 -8.12 -23.72
C LEU A 587 6.56 -9.04 -22.68
N TRP A 588 5.82 -9.31 -21.59
CA TRP A 588 6.19 -10.39 -20.70
C TRP A 588 6.12 -11.67 -21.54
N ASN A 589 7.28 -12.23 -21.90
CA ASN A 589 7.41 -13.51 -22.58
C ASN A 589 8.75 -14.12 -22.15
N ALA A 590 8.83 -15.45 -22.03
CA ALA A 590 10.03 -16.11 -21.50
C ALA A 590 11.23 -16.11 -22.50
N ASP A 591 11.15 -15.33 -23.58
CA ASP A 591 12.18 -15.26 -24.63
C ASP A 591 12.94 -13.93 -24.64
N SER A 592 12.66 -13.01 -23.71
CA SER A 592 13.32 -11.71 -23.72
C SER A 592 14.47 -11.62 -22.73
N THR A 593 15.63 -12.11 -23.16
CA THR A 593 16.88 -11.91 -22.42
C THR A 593 17.36 -10.47 -22.30
N THR A 594 16.70 -9.54 -22.98
CA THR A 594 17.01 -8.11 -22.96
C THR A 594 15.78 -7.22 -22.75
N LYS A 595 14.60 -7.79 -22.50
CA LYS A 595 13.37 -7.00 -22.33
C LYS A 595 12.51 -7.51 -21.18
N TYR A 596 11.72 -6.63 -20.56
CA TYR A 596 10.80 -6.98 -19.48
C TYR A 596 9.59 -6.03 -19.48
N ALA A 597 8.49 -6.43 -18.85
CA ALA A 597 7.32 -5.57 -18.74
C ALA A 597 7.55 -4.52 -17.65
N ASP A 598 7.88 -3.30 -18.03
CA ASP A 598 8.13 -2.17 -17.13
C ASP A 598 7.11 -1.03 -17.31
N GLN A 599 6.10 -1.27 -18.16
CA GLN A 599 5.18 -0.24 -18.59
C GLN A 599 4.06 0.01 -17.59
N PHE A 600 3.48 -1.03 -17.00
CA PHE A 600 2.34 -0.90 -16.09
C PHE A 600 2.85 -0.90 -14.65
N VAL A 601 2.55 0.17 -13.91
CA VAL A 601 3.17 0.44 -12.62
C VAL A 601 2.13 0.75 -11.56
N ILE A 602 2.24 0.04 -10.44
CA ILE A 602 1.54 0.33 -9.19
C ILE A 602 2.58 0.79 -8.18
N GLN A 603 2.42 2.00 -7.66
CA GLN A 603 3.24 2.51 -6.56
C GLN A 603 2.45 2.44 -5.27
N VAL A 604 3.01 1.73 -4.29
CA VAL A 604 2.42 1.55 -2.95
C VAL A 604 3.04 2.50 -1.93
N ASP A 605 2.38 2.58 -0.77
CA ASP A 605 2.71 3.44 0.36
C ASP A 605 4.04 3.13 1.05
N HIS A 606 4.44 1.86 1.06
CA HIS A 606 5.61 1.38 1.79
C HIS A 606 6.52 0.53 0.90
N ASN A 607 7.82 0.56 1.21
CA ASN A 607 8.77 -0.37 0.61
C ASN A 607 8.39 -1.81 0.96
N ILE A 608 8.41 -2.68 -0.05
CA ILE A 608 8.06 -4.08 0.11
C ILE A 608 8.96 -4.73 1.18
N ALA A 609 8.33 -5.43 2.12
CA ALA A 609 8.92 -5.93 3.37
C ALA A 609 10.03 -6.98 3.23
N TRP A 610 10.25 -7.48 2.00
CA TRP A 610 11.26 -8.47 1.68
C TRP A 610 12.04 -8.07 0.44
N ASP A 611 13.21 -8.67 0.30
CA ASP A 611 14.25 -8.17 -0.59
C ASP A 611 14.05 -8.53 -2.07
N GLY A 612 13.16 -9.47 -2.38
CA GLY A 612 12.85 -9.91 -3.75
C GLY A 612 14.00 -10.50 -4.58
N SER A 613 15.26 -10.42 -4.12
CA SER A 613 16.50 -10.68 -4.87
C SER A 613 16.97 -12.13 -4.84
N THR A 614 16.43 -12.94 -3.94
CA THR A 614 16.68 -14.39 -3.87
C THR A 614 15.79 -15.19 -4.84
N LYS A 615 15.29 -14.55 -5.91
CA LYS A 615 14.29 -15.12 -6.81
C LYS A 615 14.72 -14.91 -8.26
N ASP A 616 15.13 -15.99 -8.91
CA ASP A 616 15.33 -15.98 -10.35
C ASP A 616 14.03 -15.57 -11.03
N ALA A 617 14.08 -14.51 -11.83
CA ALA A 617 13.06 -14.23 -12.83
C ALA A 617 12.83 -15.51 -13.68
N PRO A 618 11.60 -15.78 -14.16
CA PRO A 618 11.29 -17.02 -14.86
C PRO A 618 12.24 -17.19 -16.04
N ALA A 619 13.15 -18.17 -15.93
CA ALA A 619 14.22 -18.53 -16.85
C ALA A 619 14.38 -17.60 -18.06
N ILE A 620 14.82 -16.38 -17.80
CA ILE A 620 15.51 -15.61 -18.81
C ILE A 620 16.81 -16.36 -19.01
N THR A 621 16.96 -17.06 -20.14
CA THR A 621 18.06 -18.00 -20.35
C THR A 621 19.41 -17.42 -19.94
N LYS A 622 20.19 -18.26 -19.26
CA LYS A 622 21.47 -18.13 -18.53
C LYS A 622 22.64 -17.40 -19.23
N THR A 623 22.38 -16.55 -20.22
CA THR A 623 23.36 -16.03 -21.17
C THR A 623 23.34 -14.51 -21.36
N VAL A 624 22.53 -13.77 -20.61
CA VAL A 624 22.56 -12.29 -20.59
C VAL A 624 22.90 -11.75 -19.21
N ASP A 625 23.90 -12.36 -18.57
CA ASP A 625 24.64 -11.64 -17.54
C ASP A 625 26.13 -11.97 -17.64
N VAL A 626 26.86 -11.13 -18.37
CA VAL A 626 28.33 -11.13 -18.37
C VAL A 626 28.89 -10.15 -17.33
N ASN A 627 28.03 -9.49 -16.54
CA ASN A 627 28.41 -8.45 -15.58
C ASN A 627 27.96 -8.70 -14.13
N ASP A 628 27.23 -9.79 -13.84
CA ASP A 628 26.79 -10.18 -12.49
C ASP A 628 25.93 -9.09 -11.78
N ASP A 629 25.17 -8.31 -12.56
CA ASP A 629 24.38 -7.14 -12.11
C ASP A 629 22.86 -7.35 -12.26
N SER A 630 22.40 -8.56 -12.58
CA SER A 630 20.97 -8.88 -12.61
C SER A 630 20.43 -9.21 -11.21
N THR A 631 19.87 -8.21 -10.54
CA THR A 631 19.19 -8.31 -9.24
C THR A 631 17.79 -8.95 -9.34
N ALA A 632 17.72 -10.17 -9.87
CA ALA A 632 16.48 -10.79 -10.34
C ALA A 632 15.30 -10.77 -9.33
N SER A 633 14.14 -10.49 -9.92
CA SER A 633 12.85 -10.13 -9.35
C SER A 633 12.02 -11.27 -8.75
N GLY A 634 11.38 -11.02 -7.59
CA GLY A 634 10.31 -11.88 -7.06
C GLY A 634 8.97 -11.65 -7.77
N ILE A 635 8.40 -12.70 -8.38
CA ILE A 635 7.03 -12.64 -8.92
C ILE A 635 6.03 -12.70 -7.77
N VAL A 636 5.17 -11.71 -7.70
CA VAL A 636 4.10 -11.59 -6.72
C VAL A 636 2.74 -11.66 -7.37
N VAL A 637 1.79 -12.20 -6.61
CA VAL A 637 0.38 -12.14 -6.91
C VAL A 637 -0.23 -11.03 -6.08
N LEU A 638 -1.12 -10.27 -6.71
CA LEU A 638 -1.82 -9.16 -6.09
C LEU A 638 -3.27 -9.55 -5.79
N PHE A 639 -3.70 -9.30 -4.56
CA PHE A 639 -5.11 -9.42 -4.16
C PHE A 639 -5.57 -8.08 -3.62
N LYS A 640 -6.70 -7.58 -4.14
CA LYS A 640 -7.33 -6.37 -3.63
C LYS A 640 -8.20 -6.70 -2.43
N PHE A 641 -8.04 -5.93 -1.37
CA PHE A 641 -8.84 -6.02 -0.16
C PHE A 641 -9.84 -4.87 -0.12
N THR A 642 -11.11 -5.23 -0.06
CA THR A 642 -12.23 -4.30 0.12
C THR A 642 -12.73 -4.43 1.55
N ALA A 643 -12.43 -3.44 2.37
CA ALA A 643 -12.92 -3.41 3.75
C ALA A 643 -14.45 -3.39 3.79
N ALA A 644 -15.04 -4.12 4.74
CA ALA A 644 -16.47 -4.06 5.00
C ALA A 644 -16.89 -2.68 5.54
N THR A 645 -18.19 -2.37 5.48
CA THR A 645 -18.73 -1.16 6.12
C THR A 645 -18.98 -1.33 7.61
N THR A 646 -18.92 -2.57 8.11
CA THR A 646 -19.08 -2.97 9.52
C THR A 646 -17.87 -3.77 9.99
N GLY A 647 -17.76 -4.02 11.30
CA GLY A 647 -16.72 -4.92 11.84
C GLY A 647 -15.32 -4.31 11.95
N ASN A 648 -15.10 -3.09 11.44
CA ASN A 648 -13.82 -2.37 11.57
C ASN A 648 -13.79 -1.53 12.85
N TYR A 649 -12.58 -1.27 13.37
CA TYR A 649 -12.39 -0.40 14.53
C TYR A 649 -11.24 0.59 14.32
N GLU A 650 -11.55 1.89 14.30
CA GLU A 650 -10.53 2.95 14.29
C GLU A 650 -9.99 3.16 15.70
N TYR A 651 -8.82 2.58 15.99
CA TYR A 651 -8.21 2.67 17.33
C TYR A 651 -7.18 3.78 17.44
N VAL A 652 -6.69 4.34 16.34
CA VAL A 652 -5.85 5.54 16.38
C VAL A 652 -6.61 6.68 15.73
N SER A 653 -6.95 7.68 16.55
CA SER A 653 -7.74 8.81 16.09
C SER A 653 -7.46 10.07 16.91
N SER A 654 -8.01 11.20 16.45
CA SER A 654 -7.99 12.47 17.16
C SER A 654 -8.56 12.32 18.57
N CYS A 655 -7.78 12.73 19.58
CA CYS A 655 -8.13 12.60 20.99
C CYS A 655 -8.46 11.15 21.41
N SER A 656 -7.88 10.15 20.74
CA SER A 656 -7.98 8.72 21.06
C SER A 656 -9.42 8.20 21.19
N ASN A 657 -10.38 8.78 20.46
CA ASN A 657 -11.83 8.55 20.63
C ASN A 657 -12.36 8.80 22.06
N ARG A 658 -11.58 9.44 22.92
CA ARG A 658 -11.86 9.65 24.34
C ARG A 658 -11.84 11.12 24.75
N GLY A 659 -11.94 12.02 23.78
CA GLY A 659 -12.15 13.43 23.99
C GLY A 659 -12.74 14.12 22.77
N SER A 660 -13.11 15.39 22.95
CA SER A 660 -13.51 16.28 21.84
C SER A 660 -12.34 17.14 21.41
N CYS A 661 -12.12 17.23 20.10
CA CYS A 661 -11.12 18.11 19.52
C CYS A 661 -11.68 19.54 19.39
N ASP A 662 -10.95 20.52 19.91
CA ASP A 662 -11.19 21.94 19.62
C ASP A 662 -10.38 22.35 18.37
N GLY A 663 -11.08 22.58 17.25
CA GLY A 663 -10.47 22.95 15.99
C GLY A 663 -9.85 24.35 15.94
N GLU A 664 -10.09 25.22 16.94
CA GLU A 664 -9.41 26.53 16.99
C GLU A 664 -8.05 26.43 17.70
N THR A 665 -7.98 25.62 18.76
CA THR A 665 -6.79 25.49 19.61
C THR A 665 -5.94 24.26 19.33
N GLY A 666 -6.51 23.22 18.70
CA GLY A 666 -5.86 21.92 18.49
C GLY A 666 -5.74 21.09 19.78
N LEU A 667 -6.45 21.46 20.84
CA LEU A 667 -6.39 20.80 22.14
C LEU A 667 -7.53 19.79 22.33
N CYS A 668 -7.22 18.66 22.96
CA CYS A 668 -8.20 17.65 23.32
C CYS A 668 -8.85 17.93 24.67
N SER A 669 -10.18 17.99 24.69
CA SER A 669 -10.98 18.00 25.91
C SER A 669 -11.41 16.57 26.25
N CYS A 670 -10.69 15.92 27.17
CA CYS A 670 -10.93 14.51 27.50
C CYS A 670 -12.25 14.26 28.22
N PHE A 671 -12.91 13.16 27.85
CA PHE A 671 -14.09 12.67 28.53
C PHE A 671 -13.75 12.23 29.96
N LYS A 672 -14.77 12.18 30.82
CA LYS A 672 -14.60 11.80 32.22
C LYS A 672 -13.91 10.43 32.32
N GLY A 673 -12.81 10.39 33.06
CA GLY A 673 -12.04 9.17 33.28
C GLY A 673 -10.87 8.98 32.32
N TYR A 674 -10.65 9.90 31.36
CA TYR A 674 -9.51 9.90 30.45
C TYR A 674 -8.67 11.17 30.65
N THR A 675 -7.37 11.05 30.41
CA THR A 675 -6.35 12.07 30.71
C THR A 675 -5.21 12.04 29.69
N GLY A 676 -4.31 13.03 29.78
CA GLY A 676 -3.23 13.25 28.83
C GLY A 676 -3.64 14.16 27.67
N ASP A 677 -2.67 14.66 26.92
CA ASP A 677 -2.89 15.68 25.88
C ASP A 677 -3.68 15.16 24.66
N ASN A 678 -3.75 13.84 24.50
CA ASN A 678 -4.51 13.14 23.46
C ASN A 678 -5.60 12.22 24.03
N CYS A 679 -5.88 12.26 25.33
CA CYS A 679 -6.87 11.42 26.02
C CYS A 679 -6.66 9.90 25.94
N SER A 680 -5.46 9.45 25.57
CA SER A 680 -5.12 8.02 25.46
C SER A 680 -4.95 7.31 26.81
N THR A 681 -4.94 8.04 27.93
CA THR A 681 -4.69 7.44 29.26
C THR A 681 -5.98 7.36 30.08
N GLN A 682 -6.41 6.14 30.39
CA GLN A 682 -7.52 5.91 31.32
C GLN A 682 -7.06 6.13 32.77
N SER A 683 -7.78 6.97 33.51
CA SER A 683 -7.56 7.20 34.92
C SER A 683 -7.94 5.98 35.75
N ALA A 684 -7.10 5.60 36.72
CA ALA A 684 -7.36 4.47 37.61
C ALA A 684 -8.64 4.62 38.47
N LEU A 685 -9.20 5.83 38.56
CA LEU A 685 -10.44 6.13 39.28
C LEU A 685 -11.69 6.06 38.39
N ALA A 686 -11.54 5.72 37.10
CA ALA A 686 -12.60 5.69 36.10
C ALA A 686 -13.32 4.35 35.96
N VAL A 687 -13.09 3.41 36.90
CA VAL A 687 -13.71 2.08 36.92
C VAL A 687 -15.16 2.14 37.38
#